data_AF-A0A812QGZ6-F1
#
_entry.id   AF-A0A812QGZ6-F1
#
_cell.length_a   1.000
_cell.length_b   1.000
_cell.length_c   1.000
_cell.angle_alpha   90.00
_cell.angle_beta   90.00
_cell.angle_gamma   90.00
#
_symmetry.space_group_name_H-M   'P 1'
#
loop_
_entity.id
_entity.type
_entity.pdbx_description
1 polymer ?
#
loop_
_entity_poly.entity_id
_entity_poly.type
_entity_poly.pdbx_seq_one_letter_code
_entity_poly.pdbx_strand_id
1 'polypeptide(L)'
;MAVSMPISDVEAIEVISVESGRDPNQVIDATAIDESKRYMELVPARSAYDNHMLSFIRTDKVRSKWRPWWMLIANFITQYVVVYLLWQKLKAARSETDAELFGHSGILKAASQGLCFKRGESMKWSGQGSLSCAQDEVFLFQDFHFLDLNGDGVWTFPEAKELDAQYIADTGRHVNMADVYQNVLTQIRSHAYRSVMPCGLNDTVEAFMDNWGIWTEVQIYAISSSDQVSVIATPNSGWAGANWSHPRGSLRRVVEGQPFDCSVPKCTNTDAGATSQKYLGCDDFATYRLACTEADVDIIDDEDFSVRTMCCVCGGGSTSVSLAGISHLPVNLSMQSVSHLEQYTTCLQKFSHTNSQEVCIQNFTFLPEWVFQRELAAFANLCMLPDHGLCANLASKDMLPPLDFAVEHALPMFLKTTGFKTLAELRPQEICKRTVETVCPAIFAVESSLFQERRNDICGVPTGQVEDEKRTLAYESSTQYNGSAFGLTSWGFELFLLLITLLWGLAAVEEFRIILVWWNVLLSLRTLTDKEHCVAAKANAPNNEGGLEVRGLHRMIRCLTILTNLLPRTLLQSLIFVVGIRYLLSVSNVSDLILNSLALTFLVTVDEMIFEAFATEQDVAVIRQCHPILGQSIRCVDKVLRCTRLPVGVWIFLPILAVVSCSVLVYSFHTQMRANLTYCLCDVEGADCAGARFFSALANGSS
;
A
#
# COMPACT_ATOMS: atom_id res chain seq x y z
N MET A 1 -28.58 -30.94 18.82
CA MET A 1 -29.93 -30.53 19.26
C MET A 1 -30.84 -30.59 18.04
N ALA A 2 -31.61 -31.66 17.88
CA ALA A 2 -32.56 -31.82 16.80
C ALA A 2 -33.92 -31.30 17.26
N VAL A 3 -34.39 -30.20 16.66
CA VAL A 3 -35.71 -29.63 16.93
C VAL A 3 -36.67 -30.20 15.89
N SER A 4 -37.59 -31.05 16.33
CA SER A 4 -38.72 -31.54 15.54
C SER A 4 -39.83 -30.48 15.53
N MET A 5 -40.10 -29.87 14.37
CA MET A 5 -41.29 -29.06 14.15
C MET A 5 -42.46 -29.95 13.67
N PRO A 6 -43.69 -29.75 14.18
CA PRO A 6 -44.87 -30.45 13.69
C PRO A 6 -45.39 -29.76 12.42
N ILE A 7 -45.42 -30.51 11.31
CA ILE A 7 -46.10 -30.13 10.07
C ILE A 7 -47.55 -30.57 10.19
N SER A 8 -48.43 -29.65 10.59
CA SER A 8 -49.88 -29.81 10.51
C SER A 8 -50.43 -28.59 9.79
N ASP A 9 -50.53 -28.69 8.47
CA ASP A 9 -51.37 -27.92 7.53
C ASP A 9 -50.74 -28.02 6.13
N VAL A 10 -50.76 -29.23 5.57
CA VAL A 10 -50.55 -29.42 4.14
C VAL A 10 -51.93 -29.43 3.51
N GLU A 11 -52.35 -28.28 2.96
CA GLU A 11 -53.47 -28.23 2.03
C GLU A 11 -53.25 -29.28 0.94
N ALA A 12 -54.30 -30.04 0.66
CA ALA A 12 -54.27 -31.15 -0.28
C ALA A 12 -53.73 -30.69 -1.64
N ILE A 13 -52.50 -31.11 -1.96
CA ILE A 13 -51.97 -31.02 -3.32
C ILE A 13 -52.87 -31.90 -4.17
N GLU A 14 -53.72 -31.24 -4.95
CA GLU A 14 -54.53 -31.89 -5.98
C GLU A 14 -53.55 -32.51 -6.97
N VAL A 15 -53.28 -33.81 -6.79
CA VAL A 15 -52.43 -34.59 -7.70
C VAL A 15 -53.18 -34.63 -9.03
N ILE A 16 -52.79 -33.74 -9.95
CA ILE A 16 -53.23 -33.75 -11.34
C ILE A 16 -52.84 -35.14 -11.88
N SER A 17 -53.80 -36.06 -11.93
CA SER A 17 -53.63 -37.36 -12.55
C SER A 17 -53.35 -37.12 -14.02
N VAL A 18 -52.08 -37.19 -14.40
CA VAL A 18 -51.63 -37.06 -15.78
C VAL A 18 -52.26 -38.20 -16.59
N GLU A 19 -53.26 -37.88 -17.41
CA GLU A 19 -53.80 -38.81 -18.39
C GLU A 19 -52.66 -39.28 -19.30
N SER A 20 -52.30 -40.56 -19.19
CA SER A 20 -51.17 -41.25 -19.84
C SER A 20 -51.30 -41.41 -21.37
N GLY A 21 -51.93 -40.45 -22.07
CA GLY A 21 -52.21 -40.56 -23.52
C GLY A 21 -52.07 -39.28 -24.33
N ARG A 22 -51.69 -38.13 -23.75
CA ARG A 22 -51.46 -36.91 -24.54
C ARG A 22 -50.04 -36.87 -25.09
N ASP A 23 -49.94 -36.57 -26.38
CA ASP A 23 -48.68 -36.31 -27.07
C ASP A 23 -47.90 -35.22 -26.31
N PRO A 24 -46.64 -35.45 -25.92
CA PRO A 24 -45.83 -34.47 -25.20
C PRO A 24 -45.74 -33.11 -25.91
N ASN A 25 -45.90 -33.08 -27.24
CA ASN A 25 -45.96 -31.82 -27.99
C ASN A 25 -47.22 -30.99 -27.67
N GLN A 26 -48.37 -31.63 -27.40
CA GLN A 26 -49.59 -30.91 -27.02
C GLN A 26 -49.53 -30.34 -25.60
N VAL A 27 -48.77 -30.97 -24.69
CA VAL A 27 -48.59 -30.48 -23.32
C VAL A 27 -47.70 -29.23 -23.30
N ILE A 28 -46.66 -29.21 -24.14
CA ILE A 28 -45.76 -28.04 -24.29
C ILE A 28 -46.53 -26.85 -24.90
N ASP A 29 -47.37 -27.09 -25.90
CA ASP A 29 -48.18 -26.01 -26.49
C ASP A 29 -49.23 -25.48 -25.50
N ALA A 30 -49.86 -26.34 -24.69
CA ALA A 30 -50.84 -25.91 -23.69
C ALA A 30 -50.22 -25.04 -22.58
N THR A 31 -49.02 -25.37 -22.11
CA THR A 31 -48.30 -24.61 -21.07
C THR A 31 -47.83 -23.25 -21.59
N ALA A 32 -47.29 -23.18 -22.81
CA ALA A 32 -46.94 -21.91 -23.44
C ALA A 32 -48.16 -20.98 -23.66
N ILE A 33 -49.32 -21.57 -23.98
CA ILE A 33 -50.58 -20.83 -24.11
C ILE A 33 -51.05 -20.29 -22.75
N ASP A 34 -50.97 -21.08 -21.67
CA ASP A 34 -51.37 -20.64 -20.33
C ASP A 34 -50.49 -19.48 -19.83
N GLU A 35 -49.18 -19.57 -20.01
CA GLU A 35 -48.28 -18.47 -19.66
C GLU A 35 -48.58 -17.20 -20.45
N SER A 36 -48.82 -17.31 -21.76
CA SER A 36 -49.17 -16.14 -22.57
C SER A 36 -50.41 -15.42 -22.05
N LYS A 37 -51.40 -16.17 -21.51
CA LYS A 37 -52.59 -15.59 -20.86
C LYS A 37 -52.24 -14.86 -19.58
N ARG A 38 -51.37 -15.43 -18.73
CA ARG A 38 -50.90 -14.77 -17.50
C ARG A 38 -50.17 -13.45 -17.78
N TYR A 39 -49.50 -13.31 -18.93
CA TYR A 39 -48.88 -12.03 -19.35
C TYR A 39 -49.88 -11.01 -19.92
N MET A 40 -51.06 -11.45 -20.33
CA MET A 40 -52.15 -10.58 -20.77
C MET A 40 -53.06 -10.15 -19.62
N GLU A 41 -53.03 -10.90 -18.52
CA GLU A 41 -53.87 -10.69 -17.35
C GLU A 41 -53.09 -9.96 -16.26
N LEU A 42 -53.36 -8.66 -16.13
CA LEU A 42 -52.88 -7.90 -14.98
C LEU A 42 -53.88 -8.12 -13.85
N VAL A 43 -53.54 -9.02 -12.93
CA VAL A 43 -54.22 -9.11 -11.63
C VAL A 43 -53.82 -7.87 -10.83
N PRO A 44 -54.77 -7.00 -10.43
CA PRO A 44 -54.47 -5.85 -9.59
C PRO A 44 -53.78 -6.35 -8.32
N ALA A 45 -52.50 -6.05 -8.19
CA ALA A 45 -51.70 -6.39 -7.04
C ALA A 45 -51.99 -5.40 -5.91
N ARG A 46 -51.61 -5.77 -4.68
CA ARG A 46 -51.64 -4.86 -3.52
C ARG A 46 -50.48 -3.86 -3.60
N SER A 47 -50.43 -3.05 -4.65
CA SER A 47 -49.40 -2.02 -4.81
C SER A 47 -49.99 -0.62 -4.82
N ALA A 48 -49.23 0.36 -4.30
CA ALA A 48 -49.61 1.79 -4.32
C ALA A 48 -49.85 2.31 -5.73
N TYR A 49 -49.17 1.71 -6.72
CA TYR A 49 -49.26 2.08 -8.12
C TYR A 49 -50.59 1.66 -8.75
N ASP A 50 -51.07 0.46 -8.40
CA ASP A 50 -52.35 -0.09 -8.85
C ASP A 50 -53.51 0.76 -8.33
N ASN A 51 -53.41 1.15 -7.06
CA ASN A 51 -54.42 1.96 -6.39
C ASN A 51 -54.46 3.40 -6.91
N HIS A 52 -53.30 3.97 -7.27
CA HIS A 52 -53.24 5.26 -7.95
C HIS A 52 -53.97 5.23 -9.29
N MET A 53 -53.78 4.18 -10.11
CA MET A 53 -54.49 4.07 -11.38
C MET A 53 -56.00 3.95 -11.18
N LEU A 54 -56.44 3.00 -10.34
CA LEU A 54 -57.87 2.71 -10.14
C LEU A 54 -58.63 3.89 -9.52
N SER A 55 -58.02 4.60 -8.56
CA SER A 55 -58.61 5.80 -7.97
C SER A 55 -58.79 6.94 -8.98
N PHE A 56 -57.86 7.08 -9.94
CA PHE A 56 -57.93 8.09 -10.99
C PHE A 56 -59.04 7.80 -12.01
N ILE A 57 -59.29 6.52 -12.27
CA ILE A 57 -60.38 6.08 -13.14
C ILE A 57 -61.75 6.29 -12.46
N ARG A 58 -61.85 6.07 -11.15
CA ARG A 58 -63.14 6.07 -10.43
C ARG A 58 -63.64 7.45 -10.01
N THR A 59 -62.76 8.39 -9.66
CA THR A 59 -63.19 9.62 -8.97
C THR A 59 -63.33 10.81 -9.91
N ASP A 60 -64.57 11.27 -10.13
CA ASP A 60 -64.82 12.55 -10.82
C ASP A 60 -64.59 13.77 -9.90
N LYS A 61 -64.72 13.60 -8.57
CA LYS A 61 -64.54 14.69 -7.62
C LYS A 61 -63.06 15.05 -7.45
N VAL A 62 -62.68 16.21 -8.00
CA VAL A 62 -61.33 16.80 -7.96
C VAL A 62 -60.69 16.81 -6.55
N ARG A 63 -61.48 17.05 -5.49
CA ARG A 63 -60.97 17.15 -4.11
C ARG A 63 -60.48 15.81 -3.53
N SER A 64 -60.92 14.67 -4.08
CA SER A 64 -60.49 13.33 -3.68
C SER A 64 -59.18 12.86 -4.35
N LYS A 65 -58.69 13.60 -5.36
CA LYS A 65 -57.58 13.16 -6.23
C LYS A 65 -56.20 13.32 -5.61
N TRP A 66 -56.05 14.05 -4.51
CA TRP A 66 -54.74 14.35 -3.91
C TRP A 66 -54.13 13.19 -3.12
N ARG A 67 -54.95 12.32 -2.51
CA ARG A 67 -54.44 11.21 -1.67
C ARG A 67 -53.59 10.20 -2.44
N PRO A 68 -54.04 9.67 -3.60
CA PRO A 68 -53.24 8.70 -4.34
C PRO A 68 -51.95 9.32 -4.87
N TRP A 69 -52.01 10.58 -5.32
CA TRP A 69 -50.83 11.33 -5.75
C TRP A 69 -49.81 11.49 -4.63
N TRP A 70 -50.27 11.78 -3.41
CA TRP A 70 -49.40 11.89 -2.26
C TRP A 70 -48.72 10.56 -1.93
N MET A 71 -49.45 9.43 -1.95
CA MET A 71 -48.85 8.10 -1.73
C MET A 71 -47.79 7.77 -2.80
N LEU A 72 -48.10 8.05 -4.06
CA LEU A 72 -47.18 7.85 -5.18
C LEU A 72 -45.90 8.68 -5.01
N ILE A 73 -46.04 9.97 -4.69
CA ILE A 73 -44.91 10.87 -4.46
C ILE A 73 -44.10 10.43 -3.23
N ALA A 74 -44.76 10.07 -2.13
CA ALA A 74 -44.10 9.60 -0.91
C ALA A 74 -43.28 8.34 -1.18
N ASN A 75 -43.82 7.40 -1.96
CA ASN A 75 -43.11 6.19 -2.35
C ASN A 75 -41.86 6.51 -3.20
N PHE A 76 -42.01 7.34 -4.24
CA PHE A 76 -40.88 7.74 -5.07
C PHE A 76 -39.79 8.48 -4.30
N ILE A 77 -40.17 9.41 -3.42
CA ILE A 77 -39.21 10.13 -2.57
C ILE A 77 -38.48 9.15 -1.66
N THR A 78 -39.20 8.21 -1.03
CA THR A 78 -38.59 7.24 -0.12
C THR A 78 -37.58 6.36 -0.85
N GLN A 79 -38.00 5.74 -1.96
CA GLN A 79 -37.12 4.88 -2.75
C GLN A 79 -35.93 5.68 -3.34
N TYR A 80 -36.15 6.90 -3.85
CA TYR A 80 -35.08 7.77 -4.34
C TYR A 80 -34.06 8.14 -3.24
N VAL A 81 -34.53 8.53 -2.05
CA VAL A 81 -33.66 8.90 -0.93
C VAL A 81 -32.79 7.71 -0.53
N VAL A 82 -33.36 6.50 -0.42
CA VAL A 82 -32.58 5.31 -0.05
C VAL A 82 -31.52 5.01 -1.12
N VAL A 83 -31.88 5.06 -2.41
CA VAL A 83 -30.91 4.82 -3.48
C VAL A 83 -29.82 5.89 -3.51
N TYR A 84 -30.18 7.15 -3.28
CA TYR A 84 -29.23 8.25 -3.20
C TYR A 84 -28.24 8.05 -2.05
N LEU A 85 -28.72 7.64 -0.86
CA LEU A 85 -27.87 7.36 0.29
C LEU A 85 -26.93 6.16 0.04
N LEU A 86 -27.44 5.08 -0.58
CA LEU A 86 -26.62 3.94 -1.00
C LEU A 86 -25.56 4.36 -2.01
N TRP A 87 -25.93 5.19 -2.99
CA TRP A 87 -25.00 5.72 -3.98
C TRP A 87 -23.91 6.58 -3.36
N GLN A 88 -24.26 7.46 -2.41
CA GLN A 88 -23.29 8.29 -1.69
C GLN A 88 -22.31 7.44 -0.87
N LYS A 89 -22.82 6.44 -0.14
CA LYS A 89 -21.99 5.51 0.62
C LYS A 89 -21.04 4.73 -0.30
N LEU A 90 -21.52 4.27 -1.45
CA LEU A 90 -20.71 3.57 -2.45
C LEU A 90 -19.62 4.49 -3.03
N LYS A 91 -19.96 5.73 -3.33
CA LYS A 91 -19.02 6.70 -3.88
C LYS A 91 -17.91 7.02 -2.89
N ALA A 92 -18.26 7.28 -1.63
CA ALA A 92 -17.30 7.61 -0.58
C ALA A 92 -16.32 6.47 -0.32
N ALA A 93 -16.83 5.25 -0.05
CA ALA A 93 -16.00 4.10 0.28
C ALA A 93 -15.04 3.71 -0.86
N ARG A 94 -15.47 3.87 -2.11
CA ARG A 94 -14.63 3.52 -3.26
C ARG A 94 -13.62 4.61 -3.61
N SER A 95 -14.01 5.89 -3.51
CA SER A 95 -13.14 6.98 -3.96
C SER A 95 -11.92 7.19 -3.07
N GLU A 96 -12.05 6.96 -1.76
CA GLU A 96 -10.96 7.21 -0.81
C GLU A 96 -9.81 6.23 -1.01
N THR A 97 -10.08 4.92 -0.91
CA THR A 97 -9.06 3.88 -1.09
C THR A 97 -8.50 3.85 -2.52
N ASP A 98 -9.34 4.04 -3.56
CA ASP A 98 -8.82 4.10 -4.93
C ASP A 98 -8.00 5.37 -5.17
N ALA A 99 -8.37 6.51 -4.58
CA ALA A 99 -7.59 7.74 -4.74
C ALA A 99 -6.25 7.67 -4.01
N GLU A 100 -6.16 6.98 -2.88
CA GLU A 100 -4.90 6.79 -2.16
C GLU A 100 -3.97 5.81 -2.88
N LEU A 101 -4.50 4.68 -3.34
CA LEU A 101 -3.71 3.67 -4.07
C LEU A 101 -3.30 4.15 -5.47
N PHE A 102 -4.24 4.72 -6.23
CA PHE A 102 -4.07 5.01 -7.66
C PHE A 102 -3.99 6.51 -7.99
N GLY A 103 -4.23 7.41 -7.04
CA GLY A 103 -4.46 8.83 -7.31
C GLY A 103 -5.87 9.10 -7.85
N HIS A 104 -6.24 10.39 -7.93
CA HIS A 104 -7.60 10.84 -8.30
C HIS A 104 -8.07 10.41 -9.71
N SER A 105 -7.17 9.94 -10.58
CA SER A 105 -7.52 9.48 -11.92
C SER A 105 -8.19 8.10 -11.97
N GLY A 106 -8.12 7.29 -10.90
CA GLY A 106 -8.69 5.93 -10.84
C GLY A 106 -8.13 4.96 -11.89
N ILE A 107 -7.08 5.37 -12.59
CA ILE A 107 -6.34 4.65 -13.62
C ILE A 107 -4.88 4.90 -13.30
N LEU A 108 -4.06 3.85 -13.36
CA LEU A 108 -2.58 3.90 -13.30
C LEU A 108 -2.05 4.72 -14.49
N LYS A 109 -2.12 6.04 -14.37
CA LYS A 109 -1.44 6.99 -15.26
C LYS A 109 -0.19 7.45 -14.54
N ALA A 110 0.90 7.69 -15.28
CA ALA A 110 2.15 8.19 -14.71
C ALA A 110 2.00 9.49 -13.90
N ALA A 111 0.94 10.27 -14.18
CA ALA A 111 0.62 11.53 -13.50
C ALA A 111 -0.25 11.43 -12.25
N SER A 112 -0.47 10.23 -11.72
CA SER A 112 -1.30 10.06 -10.54
C SER A 112 -0.49 10.17 -9.25
N GLN A 113 -0.98 10.95 -8.28
CA GLN A 113 -0.36 11.16 -6.96
C GLN A 113 -0.61 9.99 -5.98
N GLY A 114 -0.92 8.79 -6.50
CA GLY A 114 -1.13 7.61 -5.66
C GLY A 114 0.18 7.09 -5.08
N LEU A 115 0.09 6.26 -4.03
CA LEU A 115 1.26 5.59 -3.43
C LEU A 115 1.91 4.59 -4.39
N CYS A 116 1.11 3.99 -5.27
CA CYS A 116 1.56 3.01 -6.24
C CYS A 116 1.30 3.51 -7.65
N PHE A 117 2.25 3.26 -8.54
CA PHE A 117 2.13 3.60 -9.95
C PHE A 117 2.68 2.49 -10.82
N LYS A 118 2.05 2.30 -11.98
CA LYS A 118 2.57 1.41 -13.00
C LYS A 118 3.55 2.19 -13.84
N ARG A 119 4.79 1.71 -13.93
CA ARG A 119 5.79 2.33 -14.79
C ARG A 119 5.36 2.14 -16.25
N GLY A 120 5.02 3.25 -16.91
CA GLY A 120 4.61 3.24 -18.31
C GLY A 120 5.79 3.03 -19.24
N GLU A 121 5.52 2.50 -20.44
CA GLU A 121 6.48 2.41 -21.55
C GLU A 121 6.99 3.78 -22.04
N SER A 122 6.42 4.90 -21.58
CA SER A 122 6.84 6.25 -22.00
C SER A 122 8.17 6.69 -21.40
N MET A 123 8.61 6.10 -20.28
CA MET A 123 10.02 6.16 -19.92
C MET A 123 10.74 5.13 -20.78
N LYS A 124 11.56 5.62 -21.71
CA LYS A 124 12.34 4.88 -22.72
C LYS A 124 13.26 3.76 -22.20
N TRP A 125 13.22 3.45 -20.90
CA TRP A 125 14.30 2.84 -20.14
C TRP A 125 13.94 1.54 -19.40
N SER A 126 12.71 0.98 -19.49
CA SER A 126 12.43 -0.36 -18.93
C SER A 126 11.36 -1.14 -19.70
N GLY A 127 11.75 -2.31 -20.23
CA GLY A 127 10.80 -3.28 -20.79
C GLY A 127 9.95 -3.91 -19.69
N GLN A 128 8.63 -3.99 -19.92
CA GLN A 128 7.58 -4.48 -19.02
C GLN A 128 7.29 -3.59 -17.81
N GLY A 129 6.10 -2.97 -17.81
CA GLY A 129 5.65 -2.07 -16.75
C GLY A 129 5.48 -2.76 -15.40
N SER A 130 6.54 -2.75 -14.60
CA SER A 130 6.51 -3.12 -13.19
C SER A 130 5.72 -2.10 -12.39
N LEU A 131 5.13 -2.58 -11.32
CA LEU A 131 4.42 -1.78 -10.33
C LEU A 131 5.43 -1.31 -9.29
N SER A 132 5.60 0.00 -9.15
CA SER A 132 6.39 0.59 -8.07
C SER A 132 5.44 1.14 -7.01
N CYS A 133 5.67 0.76 -5.76
CA CYS A 133 4.99 1.26 -4.57
C CYS A 133 5.99 1.84 -3.57
N ALA A 134 7.21 2.15 -4.00
CA ALA A 134 8.21 2.82 -3.18
C ALA A 134 8.11 4.34 -3.35
N GLN A 135 8.69 5.07 -2.41
CA GLN A 135 8.86 6.51 -2.53
C GLN A 135 9.71 6.84 -3.76
N ASP A 136 9.33 7.90 -4.46
CA ASP A 136 10.00 8.30 -5.70
C ASP A 136 11.45 8.72 -5.43
N GLU A 137 11.68 9.39 -4.29
CA GLU A 137 13.01 9.82 -3.84
C GLU A 137 13.92 8.62 -3.62
N VAL A 138 13.42 7.58 -2.92
CA VAL A 138 14.19 6.37 -2.68
C VAL A 138 14.55 5.71 -4.00
N PHE A 139 13.60 5.63 -4.92
CA PHE A 139 13.80 5.05 -6.24
C PHE A 139 14.85 5.82 -7.07
N LEU A 140 14.74 7.16 -7.15
CA LEU A 140 15.71 8.01 -7.83
C LEU A 140 17.10 7.90 -7.18
N PHE A 141 17.13 7.73 -5.86
CA PHE A 141 18.36 7.58 -5.08
C PHE A 141 19.03 6.22 -5.21
N GLN A 142 18.44 5.21 -5.86
CA GLN A 142 19.10 3.90 -6.01
C GLN A 142 20.17 3.87 -7.11
N ASP A 143 20.02 4.72 -8.13
CA ASP A 143 20.89 4.73 -9.30
C ASP A 143 21.53 6.11 -9.43
N PHE A 144 22.85 6.16 -9.22
CA PHE A 144 23.62 7.40 -9.25
C PHE A 144 23.49 8.13 -10.59
N HIS A 145 23.26 7.42 -11.70
CA HIS A 145 23.05 8.03 -13.00
C HIS A 145 21.80 8.93 -13.03
N PHE A 146 20.79 8.70 -12.17
CA PHE A 146 19.66 9.64 -12.06
C PHE A 146 20.00 10.88 -11.26
N LEU A 147 20.99 10.79 -10.36
CA LEU A 147 21.42 11.89 -9.50
C LEU A 147 22.38 12.83 -10.23
N ASP A 148 23.30 12.27 -11.01
CA ASP A 148 24.28 12.99 -11.81
C ASP A 148 23.71 13.32 -13.21
N LEU A 149 22.98 14.43 -13.30
CA LEU A 149 22.32 14.86 -14.54
C LEU A 149 23.31 15.21 -15.65
N ASN A 150 24.54 15.59 -15.31
CA ASN A 150 25.52 16.08 -16.26
C ASN A 150 26.55 15.00 -16.67
N GLY A 151 26.67 13.92 -15.90
CA GLY A 151 27.53 12.77 -16.15
C GLY A 151 29.00 12.97 -15.76
N ASP A 152 29.31 13.88 -14.84
CA ASP A 152 30.68 14.18 -14.40
C ASP A 152 31.17 13.30 -13.22
N GLY A 153 30.32 12.39 -12.74
CA GLY A 153 30.59 11.50 -11.62
C GLY A 153 30.46 12.19 -10.25
N VAL A 154 29.86 13.38 -10.18
CA VAL A 154 29.55 14.05 -8.91
C VAL A 154 28.09 14.47 -8.85
N TRP A 155 27.47 14.30 -7.69
CA TRP A 155 26.12 14.78 -7.45
C TRP A 155 26.17 16.09 -6.66
N THR A 156 25.59 17.15 -7.20
CA THR A 156 25.63 18.50 -6.66
C THR A 156 24.24 18.99 -6.25
N PHE A 157 24.19 20.00 -5.36
CA PHE A 157 22.91 20.60 -4.96
C PHE A 157 22.11 21.23 -6.12
N PRO A 158 22.73 21.92 -7.11
CA PRO A 158 22.02 22.36 -8.31
C PRO A 158 21.37 21.22 -9.10
N GLU A 159 22.05 20.08 -9.26
CA GLU A 159 21.49 18.92 -9.97
C GLU A 159 20.33 18.31 -9.20
N ALA A 160 20.41 18.21 -7.87
CA ALA A 160 19.29 17.78 -7.05
C ALA A 160 18.03 18.64 -7.28
N LYS A 161 18.19 19.97 -7.37
CA LYS A 161 17.08 20.90 -7.69
C LYS A 161 16.58 20.79 -9.12
N GLU A 162 17.48 20.57 -10.08
CA GLU A 162 17.11 20.39 -11.47
C GLU A 162 16.36 19.06 -11.68
N LEU A 163 16.78 18.00 -10.98
CA LEU A 163 16.11 16.71 -10.95
C LEU A 163 14.70 16.83 -10.39
N ASP A 164 14.48 17.61 -9.33
CA ASP A 164 13.13 17.90 -8.81
C ASP A 164 12.24 18.53 -9.89
N ALA A 165 12.75 19.55 -10.58
CA ALA A 165 12.00 20.24 -11.63
C ALA A 165 11.71 19.33 -12.84
N GLN A 166 12.69 18.54 -13.27
CA GLN A 166 12.55 17.61 -14.38
C GLN A 166 11.57 16.49 -14.03
N TYR A 167 11.66 15.93 -12.83
CA TYR A 167 10.77 14.86 -12.37
C TYR A 167 9.32 15.34 -12.26
N ILE A 168 9.08 16.55 -11.73
CA ILE A 168 7.75 17.18 -11.70
C ILE A 168 7.23 17.42 -13.12
N ALA A 169 8.08 17.85 -14.06
CA ALA A 169 7.67 18.09 -15.45
C ALA A 169 7.28 16.78 -16.16
N ASP A 170 8.04 15.70 -15.96
CA ASP A 170 7.85 14.42 -16.64
C ASP A 170 6.70 13.61 -16.03
N THR A 171 6.56 13.64 -14.70
CA THR A 171 5.63 12.78 -13.97
C THR A 171 4.48 13.53 -13.32
N GLY A 172 4.56 14.85 -13.13
CA GLY A 172 3.57 15.60 -12.35
C GLY A 172 3.60 15.29 -10.84
N ARG A 173 4.58 14.52 -10.36
CA ARG A 173 4.75 14.17 -8.94
C ARG A 173 5.86 15.03 -8.34
N HIS A 174 5.63 15.46 -7.11
CA HIS A 174 6.62 16.22 -6.34
C HIS A 174 7.61 15.25 -5.71
N VAL A 175 8.88 15.55 -5.90
CA VAL A 175 10.00 14.97 -5.17
C VAL A 175 10.85 16.09 -4.59
N ASN A 176 11.61 15.79 -3.55
CA ASN A 176 12.45 16.75 -2.84
C ASN A 176 13.89 16.24 -2.71
N MET A 177 14.51 15.98 -3.86
CA MET A 177 15.89 15.52 -3.96
C MET A 177 16.88 16.55 -3.41
N ALA A 178 16.52 17.84 -3.43
CA ALA A 178 17.31 18.88 -2.75
C ALA A 178 17.42 18.64 -1.24
N ASP A 179 16.34 18.25 -0.56
CA ASP A 179 16.36 17.92 0.87
C ASP A 179 17.03 16.57 1.11
N VAL A 180 16.80 15.57 0.26
CA VAL A 180 17.53 14.27 0.32
C VAL A 180 19.03 14.52 0.24
N TYR A 181 19.48 15.35 -0.70
CA TYR A 181 20.87 15.76 -0.85
C TYR A 181 21.45 16.38 0.43
N GLN A 182 20.73 17.34 1.02
CA GLN A 182 21.14 17.99 2.25
C GLN A 182 21.18 17.03 3.43
N ASN A 183 20.21 16.12 3.54
CA ASN A 183 20.15 15.10 4.58
C ASN A 183 21.31 14.13 4.45
N VAL A 184 21.60 13.63 3.24
CA VAL A 184 22.77 12.78 2.97
C VAL A 184 24.04 13.50 3.37
N LEU A 185 24.26 14.73 2.90
CA LEU A 185 25.44 15.50 3.32
C LEU A 185 25.47 15.71 4.83
N THR A 186 24.35 16.02 5.47
CA THR A 186 24.28 16.23 6.92
C THR A 186 24.68 14.96 7.68
N GLN A 187 24.19 13.79 7.23
CA GLN A 187 24.62 12.50 7.77
C GLN A 187 26.11 12.31 7.56
N ILE A 188 26.62 12.44 6.33
CA ILE A 188 28.05 12.33 6.03
C ILE A 188 28.86 13.27 6.91
N ARG A 189 28.47 14.54 7.05
CA ARG A 189 29.17 15.55 7.86
C ARG A 189 29.17 15.21 9.35
N SER A 190 28.02 14.80 9.89
CA SER A 190 27.89 14.41 11.30
C SER A 190 28.75 13.19 11.66
N HIS A 191 29.07 12.36 10.67
CA HIS A 191 29.89 11.15 10.83
C HIS A 191 31.35 11.32 10.42
N ALA A 192 31.63 12.17 9.42
CA ALA A 192 32.97 12.57 8.99
C ALA A 192 33.67 13.46 10.03
N TYR A 193 32.90 14.08 10.93
CA TYR A 193 33.40 14.58 12.20
C TYR A 193 33.78 13.38 13.11
N ARG A 194 34.93 12.76 12.81
CA ARG A 194 35.76 12.18 13.86
C ARG A 194 36.21 13.38 14.67
N SER A 195 35.54 13.66 15.77
CA SER A 195 35.97 14.70 16.69
C SER A 195 37.35 14.27 17.19
N VAL A 196 38.40 14.84 16.61
CA VAL A 196 39.78 14.50 16.97
C VAL A 196 40.12 15.28 18.23
N MET A 197 40.49 14.58 19.29
CA MET A 197 40.97 15.19 20.53
C MET A 197 42.48 14.91 20.67
N PRO A 198 43.29 15.90 21.08
CA PRO A 198 44.69 15.63 21.41
C PRO A 198 44.76 14.62 22.57
N CYS A 199 45.54 13.56 22.38
CA CYS A 199 45.83 12.57 23.41
C CYS A 199 47.33 12.55 23.69
N GLY A 200 47.69 12.69 24.96
CA GLY A 200 49.06 12.75 25.44
C GLY A 200 49.50 11.48 26.17
N LEU A 201 50.76 11.48 26.61
CA LEU A 201 51.25 10.48 27.55
C LEU A 201 50.39 10.51 28.83
N ASN A 202 50.12 9.34 29.36
CA ASN A 202 49.28 9.04 30.52
C ASN A 202 47.78 9.28 30.35
N ASP A 203 47.30 9.73 29.19
CA ASP A 203 45.85 9.78 28.93
C ASP A 203 45.28 8.36 28.88
N THR A 204 44.11 8.19 29.51
CA THR A 204 43.30 7.00 29.38
C THR A 204 42.45 7.10 28.12
N VAL A 205 42.60 6.12 27.24
CA VAL A 205 41.98 6.04 25.92
C VAL A 205 41.47 4.62 25.70
N GLU A 206 40.69 4.39 24.66
CA GLU A 206 40.33 3.07 24.18
C GLU A 206 41.19 2.72 22.96
N ALA A 207 41.82 1.55 22.97
CA ALA A 207 42.51 0.98 21.81
C ALA A 207 41.66 -0.11 21.17
N PHE A 208 41.61 -0.12 19.84
CA PHE A 208 40.96 -1.19 19.08
C PHE A 208 41.90 -2.40 18.97
N MET A 209 41.41 -3.56 19.41
CA MET A 209 42.15 -4.81 19.39
C MET A 209 41.75 -5.65 18.18
N ASP A 210 42.53 -5.59 17.10
CA ASP A 210 42.20 -6.22 15.80
C ASP A 210 41.84 -7.70 15.92
N ASN A 211 42.57 -8.45 16.76
CA ASN A 211 42.35 -9.89 16.95
C ASN A 211 41.01 -10.25 17.60
N TRP A 212 40.35 -9.28 18.25
CA TRP A 212 39.13 -9.50 19.03
C TRP A 212 37.97 -8.61 18.59
N GLY A 213 38.21 -7.60 17.76
CA GLY A 213 37.18 -6.67 17.30
C GLY A 213 36.53 -5.85 18.43
N ILE A 214 37.26 -5.63 19.52
CA ILE A 214 36.78 -4.91 20.71
C ILE A 214 37.62 -3.67 21.00
N TRP A 215 36.98 -2.65 21.55
CA TRP A 215 37.64 -1.47 22.13
C TRP A 215 37.93 -1.74 23.60
N THR A 216 39.18 -1.50 24.03
CA THR A 216 39.65 -1.77 25.40
C THR A 216 40.23 -0.52 26.02
N GLU A 217 39.87 -0.21 27.28
CA GLU A 217 40.41 0.93 28.02
C GLU A 217 41.90 0.71 28.36
N VAL A 218 42.76 1.52 27.77
CA VAL A 218 44.21 1.49 27.90
C VAL A 218 44.74 2.88 28.30
N GLN A 219 45.96 2.93 28.82
CA GLN A 219 46.67 4.17 29.07
C GLN A 219 47.83 4.31 28.10
N ILE A 220 47.96 5.46 27.44
CA ILE A 220 49.09 5.75 26.56
C ILE A 220 50.32 5.94 27.45
N TYR A 221 51.35 5.12 27.31
CA TYR A 221 52.55 5.25 28.14
C TYR A 221 53.82 5.57 27.36
N ALA A 222 53.87 5.32 26.06
CA ALA A 222 54.99 5.73 25.21
C ALA A 222 54.52 6.01 23.78
N ILE A 223 55.18 6.95 23.12
CA ILE A 223 54.93 7.32 21.73
C ILE A 223 56.24 7.10 20.97
N SER A 224 56.22 6.14 20.04
CA SER A 224 57.40 5.82 19.23
C SER A 224 57.55 6.79 18.05
N SER A 225 58.80 6.95 17.60
CA SER A 225 59.14 7.61 16.33
C SER A 225 58.58 6.85 15.11
N SER A 226 58.36 5.54 15.25
CA SER A 226 57.86 4.62 14.20
C SER A 226 56.33 4.65 13.96
N ASP A 227 55.65 5.74 14.34
CA ASP A 227 54.19 5.90 14.20
C ASP A 227 53.34 4.91 15.02
N GLN A 228 53.98 4.23 15.97
CA GLN A 228 53.34 3.33 16.93
C GLN A 228 53.14 4.03 18.27
N VAL A 229 52.04 3.75 18.93
CA VAL A 229 51.72 4.19 20.28
C VAL A 229 51.66 2.96 21.16
N SER A 230 52.49 2.95 22.20
CA SER A 230 52.48 1.87 23.17
C SER A 230 51.50 2.19 24.28
N VAL A 231 50.59 1.25 24.51
CA VAL A 231 49.49 1.37 25.44
C VAL A 231 49.51 0.22 26.43
N ILE A 232 49.10 0.49 27.66
CA ILE A 232 49.00 -0.50 28.74
C ILE A 232 47.54 -0.64 29.15
N ALA A 233 47.03 -1.87 29.22
CA ALA A 233 45.67 -2.11 29.67
C ALA A 233 45.45 -1.58 31.10
N THR A 234 44.41 -0.77 31.28
CA THR A 234 44.03 -0.28 32.60
C THR A 234 43.54 -1.43 33.48
N PRO A 235 43.57 -1.30 34.82
CA PRO A 235 43.07 -2.33 35.73
C PRO A 235 41.61 -2.74 35.48
N ASN A 236 40.80 -1.83 34.94
CA ASN A 236 39.38 -2.05 34.68
C ASN A 236 39.10 -2.89 33.42
N SER A 237 40.08 -3.01 32.52
CA SER A 237 39.91 -3.65 31.22
C SER A 237 39.79 -5.18 31.23
N GLY A 238 40.04 -5.83 32.38
CA GLY A 238 40.17 -7.29 32.48
C GLY A 238 41.51 -7.85 31.99
N TRP A 239 42.36 -7.00 31.41
CA TRP A 239 43.70 -7.35 30.88
C TRP A 239 44.83 -6.59 31.60
N ALA A 240 44.62 -6.25 32.87
CA ALA A 240 45.47 -5.37 33.64
C ALA A 240 46.97 -5.69 33.47
N GLY A 241 47.73 -4.71 32.99
CA GLY A 241 49.19 -4.80 32.85
C GLY A 241 49.70 -5.41 31.54
N ALA A 242 48.82 -5.86 30.64
CA ALA A 242 49.22 -6.23 29.29
C ALA A 242 49.62 -4.99 28.49
N ASN A 243 50.69 -5.10 27.70
CA ASN A 243 51.26 -4.03 26.89
C ASN A 243 51.13 -4.37 25.41
N TRP A 244 50.68 -3.41 24.61
CA TRP A 244 50.59 -3.55 23.16
C TRP A 244 51.10 -2.28 22.48
N SER A 245 51.49 -2.43 21.21
CA SER A 245 51.79 -1.31 20.32
C SER A 245 50.72 -1.25 19.25
N HIS A 246 50.12 -0.09 19.09
CA HIS A 246 49.07 0.16 18.10
C HIS A 246 49.49 1.27 17.14
N PRO A 247 49.06 1.23 15.87
CA PRO A 247 49.17 2.39 15.00
C PRO A 247 48.35 3.56 15.57
N ARG A 248 48.80 4.82 15.36
CA ARG A 248 48.12 6.02 15.89
C ARG A 248 46.63 6.11 15.57
N GLY A 249 46.20 5.57 14.43
CA GLY A 249 44.80 5.58 13.99
C GLY A 249 43.87 4.63 14.75
N SER A 250 44.39 3.80 15.66
CA SER A 250 43.61 2.78 16.39
C SER A 250 43.24 3.18 17.83
N LEU A 251 43.42 4.45 18.18
CA LEU A 251 43.13 4.99 19.52
C LEU A 251 41.96 5.99 19.48
N ARG A 252 41.07 5.93 20.47
CA ARG A 252 40.01 6.93 20.68
C ARG A 252 39.85 7.26 22.16
N ARG A 253 39.44 8.45 22.53
CA ARG A 253 39.12 8.89 23.89
C ARG A 253 37.61 9.05 24.04
N VAL A 254 37.02 8.53 25.11
CA VAL A 254 35.58 8.73 25.39
C VAL A 254 35.42 9.88 26.38
N VAL A 255 34.77 10.96 25.96
CA VAL A 255 34.45 12.12 26.82
C VAL A 255 32.94 12.23 26.91
N GLU A 256 32.39 12.15 28.12
CA GLU A 256 30.94 12.20 28.36
C GLU A 256 30.12 11.17 27.56
N GLY A 257 30.71 9.99 27.31
CA GLY A 257 30.05 8.92 26.54
C GLY A 257 30.14 9.06 25.02
N GLN A 258 30.74 10.14 24.50
CA GLN A 258 31.03 10.30 23.07
C GLN A 258 32.48 9.90 22.76
N PRO A 259 32.73 9.04 21.76
CA PRO A 259 34.08 8.70 21.32
C PRO A 259 34.68 9.78 20.42
N PHE A 260 35.93 10.14 20.70
CA PHE A 260 36.78 11.09 19.98
C PHE A 260 38.03 10.38 19.50
N ASP A 261 38.45 10.54 18.24
CA ASP A 261 39.70 9.93 17.80
C ASP A 261 40.89 10.62 18.45
N CYS A 262 41.89 9.83 18.87
CA CYS A 262 43.07 10.37 19.53
C CYS A 262 44.10 10.84 18.49
N SER A 263 44.32 12.16 18.43
CA SER A 263 45.51 12.71 17.75
C SER A 263 46.69 12.70 18.71
N VAL A 264 47.55 11.70 18.54
CA VAL A 264 48.82 11.59 19.26
C VAL A 264 49.90 12.32 18.45
N PRO A 265 50.57 13.35 19.00
CA PRO A 265 51.55 14.13 18.26
C PRO A 265 52.72 13.25 17.79
N LYS A 266 53.22 13.51 16.58
CA LYS A 266 54.43 12.85 16.08
C LYS A 266 55.61 13.29 16.93
N CYS A 267 56.25 12.33 17.58
CA CYS A 267 57.50 12.56 18.27
C CYS A 267 58.67 12.18 17.35
N THR A 268 59.71 13.01 17.32
CA THR A 268 60.96 12.73 16.61
C THR A 268 62.11 12.76 17.62
N ASN A 269 62.93 11.71 17.61
CA ASN A 269 64.13 11.65 18.44
C ASN A 269 65.04 12.82 18.07
N THR A 270 65.64 13.46 19.08
CA THR A 270 66.52 14.64 18.91
C THR A 270 67.97 14.33 19.28
N ASP A 271 68.29 13.05 19.40
CA ASP A 271 69.65 12.54 19.64
C ASP A 271 70.60 12.83 18.49
N ALA A 272 70.10 13.05 17.26
CA ALA A 272 70.92 13.36 16.08
C ALA A 272 72.06 12.33 15.85
N GLY A 273 71.85 11.08 16.26
CA GLY A 273 72.83 10.00 16.21
C GLY A 273 73.78 9.93 17.41
N ALA A 274 73.63 10.80 18.42
CA ALA A 274 74.27 10.63 19.72
C ALA A 274 73.78 9.33 20.37
N THR A 275 74.67 8.67 21.10
CA THR A 275 74.38 7.42 21.78
C THR A 275 74.81 7.56 23.23
N SER A 276 74.07 6.91 24.14
CA SER A 276 74.48 6.75 25.54
C SER A 276 75.91 6.23 25.70
N GLN A 277 76.41 6.27 26.94
CA GLN A 277 77.71 5.72 27.33
C GLN A 277 77.91 4.23 26.94
N LYS A 278 76.82 3.50 26.71
CA LYS A 278 76.80 2.08 26.28
C LYS A 278 76.63 1.91 24.76
N TYR A 279 76.76 2.98 23.99
CA TYR A 279 76.54 3.02 22.55
C TYR A 279 75.10 2.65 22.13
N LEU A 280 74.11 2.92 22.99
CA LEU A 280 72.68 2.74 22.69
C LEU A 280 72.08 4.09 22.27
N GLY A 281 71.48 4.15 21.09
CA GLY A 281 70.72 5.29 20.60
C GLY A 281 69.24 5.22 20.98
N CYS A 282 68.45 6.23 20.59
CA CYS A 282 67.02 6.26 20.94
C CYS A 282 66.20 5.07 20.41
N ASP A 283 66.62 4.44 19.31
CA ASP A 283 65.96 3.26 18.75
C ASP A 283 66.17 2.00 19.60
N ASP A 284 67.31 1.90 20.31
CA ASP A 284 67.60 0.78 21.21
C ASP A 284 66.70 0.81 22.45
N PHE A 285 66.39 2.02 22.94
CA PHE A 285 65.50 2.22 24.09
C PHE A 285 64.04 1.90 23.78
N ALA A 286 63.64 1.82 22.51
CA ALA A 286 62.33 1.30 22.12
C ALA A 286 62.13 -0.16 22.59
N THR A 287 63.22 -0.91 22.73
CA THR A 287 63.21 -2.32 23.17
C THR A 287 63.43 -2.47 24.67
N TYR A 288 64.21 -1.58 25.30
CA TYR A 288 64.63 -1.67 26.71
C TYR A 288 63.97 -0.61 27.62
N ARG A 289 62.66 -0.75 27.85
CA ARG A 289 61.83 0.21 28.63
C ARG A 289 62.33 0.55 30.04
N LEU A 290 62.96 -0.39 30.75
CA LEU A 290 63.43 -0.17 32.12
C LEU A 290 64.44 0.99 32.23
N ALA A 291 65.15 1.27 31.13
CA ALA A 291 66.15 2.33 31.02
C ALA A 291 65.58 3.76 31.11
N CYS A 292 64.27 3.97 30.93
CA CYS A 292 63.68 5.32 31.07
C CYS A 292 63.41 5.71 32.54
N THR A 293 63.54 4.77 33.48
CA THR A 293 63.22 4.97 34.91
C THR A 293 64.40 5.59 35.65
N GLU A 294 64.14 6.34 36.73
CA GLU A 294 65.14 7.16 37.44
C GLU A 294 66.38 6.40 37.92
N ALA A 295 66.29 5.08 38.12
CA ALA A 295 67.37 4.27 38.65
C ALA A 295 68.54 4.06 37.67
N ASP A 296 68.31 4.17 36.36
CA ASP A 296 69.31 3.86 35.33
C ASP A 296 69.72 5.07 34.48
N VAL A 297 69.04 6.22 34.61
CA VAL A 297 69.29 7.42 33.79
C VAL A 297 70.71 7.94 33.97
N ASP A 298 71.22 7.98 35.21
CA ASP A 298 72.58 8.49 35.49
C ASP A 298 73.71 7.60 34.94
N ILE A 299 73.42 6.34 34.56
CA ILE A 299 74.39 5.39 33.98
C ILE A 299 74.32 5.39 32.45
N ILE A 300 73.22 5.92 31.90
CA ILE A 300 72.89 5.86 30.49
C ILE A 300 73.13 7.22 29.83
N ASP A 301 72.78 8.30 30.50
CA ASP A 301 73.05 9.65 30.03
C ASP A 301 74.56 9.94 30.12
N ASP A 302 75.10 10.61 29.10
CA ASP A 302 76.48 11.08 29.07
C ASP A 302 76.56 12.57 28.68
N GLU A 303 77.71 13.04 28.19
CA GLU A 303 77.92 14.48 27.95
C GLU A 303 77.05 15.03 26.81
N ASP A 304 76.71 14.21 25.81
CA ASP A 304 75.98 14.65 24.61
C ASP A 304 74.69 13.85 24.35
N PHE A 305 74.37 12.84 25.15
CA PHE A 305 73.11 12.09 25.08
C PHE A 305 72.35 12.12 26.41
N SER A 306 71.07 12.50 26.37
CA SER A 306 70.14 12.33 27.50
C SER A 306 68.87 11.64 27.06
N VAL A 307 68.60 10.44 27.59
CA VAL A 307 67.50 9.59 27.14
C VAL A 307 66.13 10.24 27.40
N ARG A 308 65.98 10.96 28.51
CA ARG A 308 64.75 11.68 28.89
C ARG A 308 64.53 12.96 28.10
N THR A 309 65.60 13.54 27.57
CA THR A 309 65.53 14.79 26.81
C THR A 309 65.41 14.51 25.33
N MET A 310 66.09 13.46 24.83
CA MET A 310 66.30 13.25 23.41
C MET A 310 65.42 12.15 22.81
N CYS A 311 64.96 11.18 23.59
CA CYS A 311 64.25 10.00 23.09
C CYS A 311 62.75 10.03 23.36
N CYS A 312 61.97 9.85 22.30
CA CYS A 312 60.50 9.87 22.34
C CYS A 312 59.89 8.80 23.26
N VAL A 313 60.47 7.60 23.26
CA VAL A 313 59.99 6.48 24.07
C VAL A 313 60.05 6.77 25.57
N CYS A 314 60.98 7.63 26.01
CA CYS A 314 61.15 8.01 27.41
C CYS A 314 60.48 9.35 27.75
N GLY A 315 59.64 9.90 26.87
CA GLY A 315 58.96 11.19 27.07
C GLY A 315 59.78 12.43 26.69
N GLY A 316 60.97 12.25 26.12
CA GLY A 316 61.78 13.31 25.53
C GLY A 316 61.49 13.51 24.04
N GLY A 317 62.54 13.87 23.30
CA GLY A 317 62.45 14.16 21.87
C GLY A 317 61.75 15.48 21.59
N SER A 318 61.59 15.80 20.31
CA SER A 318 60.79 16.94 19.88
C SER A 318 59.46 16.43 19.38
N THR A 319 58.39 16.78 20.09
CA THR A 319 57.05 16.77 19.52
C THR A 319 56.94 17.95 18.58
N SER A 320 57.52 17.84 17.38
CA SER A 320 57.15 18.77 16.33
C SER A 320 55.66 18.57 16.09
N VAL A 321 54.86 19.63 16.22
CA VAL A 321 53.54 19.67 15.61
C VAL A 321 53.80 19.63 14.11
N SER A 322 54.01 18.42 13.60
CA SER A 322 54.46 18.19 12.23
C SER A 322 53.27 18.41 11.31
N LEU A 323 53.33 19.50 10.54
CA LEU A 323 52.42 19.78 9.42
C LEU A 323 52.65 18.80 8.23
N ALA A 324 53.47 17.74 8.38
CA ALA A 324 54.07 16.96 7.29
C ALA A 324 53.73 15.45 7.31
N GLY A 325 52.56 15.05 7.80
CA GLY A 325 52.13 13.65 7.90
C GLY A 325 51.41 13.04 6.68
N ILE A 326 51.63 13.49 5.43
CA ILE A 326 50.78 13.08 4.28
C ILE A 326 51.61 12.74 3.03
N SER A 327 52.47 11.73 3.12
CA SER A 327 53.29 11.33 1.97
C SER A 327 53.48 9.84 1.78
N HIS A 328 52.51 8.98 2.13
CA HIS A 328 52.59 7.56 1.84
C HIS A 328 51.24 6.95 1.44
N LEU A 329 50.87 7.08 0.16
CA LEU A 329 49.96 6.15 -0.53
C LEU A 329 50.57 5.84 -1.90
N PRO A 330 50.72 4.56 -2.28
CA PRO A 330 51.06 4.21 -3.65
C PRO A 330 49.78 4.24 -4.49
N VAL A 331 49.87 4.70 -5.74
CA VAL A 331 49.27 4.07 -6.94
C VAL A 331 49.35 5.06 -8.11
N ASN A 332 49.95 4.57 -9.19
CA ASN A 332 50.02 5.20 -10.50
C ASN A 332 48.68 4.94 -11.21
N LEU A 333 47.79 5.92 -11.24
CA LEU A 333 46.56 5.93 -12.05
C LEU A 333 46.58 7.13 -13.00
N SER A 334 46.04 6.93 -14.21
CA SER A 334 46.14 7.90 -15.30
C SER A 334 45.48 9.25 -14.97
N MET A 335 46.20 10.32 -15.27
CA MET A 335 46.20 11.59 -14.54
C MET A 335 45.13 12.62 -14.96
N GLN A 336 44.02 12.23 -15.60
CA GLN A 336 43.02 13.20 -16.09
C GLN A 336 41.69 13.23 -15.30
N SER A 337 41.42 12.28 -14.41
CA SER A 337 40.22 12.28 -13.54
C SER A 337 40.52 12.50 -12.04
N VAL A 338 41.77 12.84 -11.68
CA VAL A 338 42.28 12.74 -10.30
C VAL A 338 42.20 14.05 -9.50
N SER A 339 42.00 15.22 -10.12
CA SER A 339 42.03 16.50 -9.39
C SER A 339 40.96 16.62 -8.28
N HIS A 340 39.75 16.09 -8.52
CA HIS A 340 38.66 16.10 -7.54
C HIS A 340 38.82 14.97 -6.50
N LEU A 341 39.39 13.83 -6.91
CA LEU A 341 39.68 12.69 -6.03
C LEU A 341 40.79 13.03 -5.03
N GLU A 342 41.84 13.71 -5.50
CA GLU A 342 42.90 14.20 -4.64
C GLU A 342 42.34 15.20 -3.64
N GLN A 343 41.44 16.12 -4.01
CA GLN A 343 40.82 17.05 -3.06
C GLN A 343 39.98 16.37 -1.99
N TYR A 344 39.18 15.34 -2.31
CA TYR A 344 38.40 14.60 -1.31
C TYR A 344 39.28 13.75 -0.40
N THR A 345 40.19 12.99 -0.99
CA THR A 345 41.11 12.12 -0.24
C THR A 345 42.05 12.97 0.60
N THR A 346 42.48 14.13 0.09
CA THR A 346 43.22 15.16 0.83
C THR A 346 42.35 15.80 1.91
N CYS A 347 41.07 16.09 1.68
CA CYS A 347 40.16 16.60 2.71
C CYS A 347 40.02 15.60 3.88
N LEU A 348 39.91 14.30 3.57
CA LEU A 348 39.81 13.22 4.57
C LEU A 348 41.14 12.87 5.24
N GLN A 349 42.28 12.96 4.54
CA GLN A 349 43.59 12.51 5.04
C GLN A 349 44.50 13.64 5.55
N LYS A 350 44.33 14.90 5.11
CA LYS A 350 45.32 15.98 5.29
C LYS A 350 45.15 16.83 6.56
N PHE A 351 44.08 16.70 7.35
CA PHE A 351 43.83 17.68 8.40
C PHE A 351 43.45 17.06 9.76
N SER A 352 44.47 16.81 10.58
CA SER A 352 44.34 16.48 12.01
C SER A 352 44.04 17.69 12.91
N HIS A 353 43.71 18.86 12.33
CA HIS A 353 43.36 20.08 13.06
C HIS A 353 41.87 20.43 12.87
N THR A 354 41.15 20.51 13.99
CA THR A 354 39.71 20.74 14.12
C THR A 354 39.21 21.95 13.32
N ASN A 355 39.94 23.07 13.29
CA ASN A 355 39.48 24.29 12.61
C ASN A 355 39.57 24.24 11.06
N SER A 356 40.38 23.36 10.47
CA SER A 356 40.53 23.28 8.99
C SER A 356 39.62 22.22 8.38
N GLN A 357 39.26 21.20 9.17
CA GLN A 357 38.28 20.19 8.79
C GLN A 357 36.87 20.80 8.67
N GLU A 358 36.50 21.72 9.57
CA GLU A 358 35.25 22.49 9.46
C GLU A 358 35.15 23.24 8.13
N VAL A 359 36.22 23.93 7.72
CA VAL A 359 36.24 24.71 6.47
C VAL A 359 36.16 23.81 5.24
N CYS A 360 36.83 22.66 5.25
CA CYS A 360 36.77 21.72 4.12
C CYS A 360 35.39 21.06 3.98
N ILE A 361 34.80 20.64 5.11
CA ILE A 361 33.48 20.02 5.17
C ILE A 361 32.36 21.04 4.84
N GLN A 362 32.51 22.30 5.27
CA GLN A 362 31.61 23.40 4.89
C GLN A 362 31.68 23.70 3.39
N ASN A 363 32.86 23.55 2.78
CA ASN A 363 33.06 23.70 1.33
C ASN A 363 32.73 22.44 0.53
N PHE A 364 32.42 21.32 1.18
CA PHE A 364 32.03 20.09 0.51
C PHE A 364 30.56 20.18 0.08
N THR A 365 30.36 20.57 -1.18
CA THR A 365 29.05 20.82 -1.80
C THR A 365 28.74 19.86 -2.94
N PHE A 366 29.41 18.71 -3.02
CA PHE A 366 29.18 17.67 -4.01
C PHE A 366 29.42 16.28 -3.41
N LEU A 367 28.77 15.23 -3.94
CA LEU A 367 28.91 13.83 -3.52
C LEU A 367 29.47 13.01 -4.69
N PRO A 368 30.72 12.51 -4.63
CA PRO A 368 31.28 11.68 -5.70
C PRO A 368 30.57 10.32 -5.85
N GLU A 369 30.46 9.84 -7.09
CA GLU A 369 29.84 8.55 -7.42
C GLU A 369 30.39 7.40 -6.59
N TRP A 370 31.71 7.28 -6.49
CA TRP A 370 32.35 6.18 -5.78
C TRP A 370 32.05 6.21 -4.26
N VAL A 371 31.87 7.39 -3.67
CA VAL A 371 31.48 7.52 -2.25
C VAL A 371 30.05 7.03 -2.11
N PHE A 372 29.17 7.46 -3.00
CA PHE A 372 27.80 6.98 -3.04
C PHE A 372 27.72 5.46 -3.22
N GLN A 373 28.39 4.90 -4.23
CA GLN A 373 28.36 3.46 -4.54
C GLN A 373 28.89 2.61 -3.37
N ARG A 374 29.97 3.08 -2.72
CA ARG A 374 30.62 2.36 -1.62
C ARG A 374 29.90 2.49 -0.29
N GLU A 375 29.41 3.69 0.05
CA GLU A 375 28.93 4.01 1.40
C GLU A 375 27.40 4.11 1.49
N LEU A 376 26.68 4.35 0.39
CA LEU A 376 25.25 4.67 0.41
C LEU A 376 24.39 3.71 -0.43
N ALA A 377 24.85 3.31 -1.62
CA ALA A 377 24.04 2.54 -2.56
C ALA A 377 23.53 1.21 -1.97
N ALA A 378 24.38 0.50 -1.23
CA ALA A 378 24.00 -0.74 -0.54
C ALA A 378 22.82 -0.56 0.44
N PHE A 379 22.74 0.61 1.09
CA PHE A 379 21.69 0.93 2.07
C PHE A 379 20.47 1.59 1.42
N ALA A 380 20.68 2.41 0.39
CA ALA A 380 19.61 2.99 -0.42
C ALA A 380 18.66 1.90 -0.93
N ASN A 381 19.22 0.76 -1.31
CA ASN A 381 18.50 -0.43 -1.74
C ASN A 381 17.59 -1.03 -0.67
N LEU A 382 18.01 -0.97 0.60
CA LEU A 382 17.18 -1.41 1.73
C LEU A 382 16.08 -0.39 2.07
N CYS A 383 16.27 0.89 1.75
CA CYS A 383 15.25 1.92 1.95
C CYS A 383 14.03 1.78 1.03
N MET A 384 14.09 0.90 0.03
CA MET A 384 12.91 0.46 -0.71
C MET A 384 11.92 -0.33 0.14
N LEU A 385 12.38 -0.85 1.29
CA LEU A 385 11.49 -1.48 2.25
C LEU A 385 10.76 -0.43 3.05
N PRO A 386 9.42 -0.41 2.98
CA PRO A 386 8.67 0.61 3.66
C PRO A 386 8.56 0.35 5.18
N ASP A 387 8.78 -0.90 5.64
CA ASP A 387 8.83 -1.29 7.04
C ASP A 387 10.08 -2.13 7.35
N HIS A 388 10.63 -1.95 8.54
CA HIS A 388 11.72 -2.76 9.06
C HIS A 388 11.28 -4.19 9.37
N GLY A 389 10.00 -4.41 9.67
CA GLY A 389 9.42 -5.73 9.88
C GLY A 389 9.55 -6.64 8.65
N LEU A 390 9.43 -6.06 7.45
CA LEU A 390 9.54 -6.80 6.19
C LEU A 390 10.93 -7.41 5.96
N CYS A 391 11.95 -6.94 6.68
CA CYS A 391 13.27 -7.58 6.69
C CYS A 391 13.20 -9.04 7.12
N ALA A 392 12.27 -9.41 8.02
CA ALA A 392 12.06 -10.80 8.42
C ALA A 392 11.44 -11.63 7.29
N ASN A 393 10.52 -11.05 6.50
CA ASN A 393 9.93 -11.69 5.33
C ASN A 393 10.98 -11.95 4.25
N LEU A 394 11.81 -10.95 3.94
CA LEU A 394 12.90 -11.12 2.98
C LEU A 394 13.93 -12.17 3.46
N ALA A 395 14.29 -12.15 4.74
CA ALA A 395 15.18 -13.16 5.32
C ALA A 395 14.58 -14.57 5.19
N SER A 396 13.26 -14.71 5.43
CA SER A 396 12.58 -16.01 5.35
C SER A 396 12.63 -16.63 3.96
N LYS A 397 12.75 -15.80 2.92
CA LYS A 397 12.78 -16.15 1.49
C LYS A 397 14.18 -16.13 0.88
N ASP A 398 15.22 -15.93 1.70
CA ASP A 398 16.60 -15.79 1.25
C ASP A 398 16.78 -14.67 0.20
N MET A 399 15.99 -13.60 0.31
CA MET A 399 15.99 -12.44 -0.60
C MET A 399 16.81 -11.25 -0.07
N LEU A 400 17.41 -11.36 1.11
CA LEU A 400 18.31 -10.33 1.60
C LEU A 400 19.62 -10.37 0.79
N PRO A 401 20.15 -9.21 0.35
CA PRO A 401 21.42 -9.19 -0.39
C PRO A 401 22.52 -9.83 0.46
N PRO A 402 23.40 -10.65 -0.14
CA PRO A 402 24.58 -11.15 0.56
C PRO A 402 25.42 -9.94 0.99
N LEU A 403 25.76 -9.89 2.28
CA LEU A 403 26.64 -8.85 2.85
C LEU A 403 28.10 -9.17 2.53
N ASP A 404 28.41 -9.33 1.25
CA ASP A 404 29.78 -9.58 0.79
C ASP A 404 30.56 -8.27 0.59
N PHE A 405 29.98 -7.11 0.91
CA PHE A 405 30.75 -5.87 0.90
C PHE A 405 31.87 -5.98 1.94
N ALA A 406 33.07 -5.55 1.55
CA ALA A 406 34.22 -5.48 2.44
C ALA A 406 33.85 -4.64 3.66
N VAL A 407 33.44 -5.33 4.72
CA VAL A 407 33.05 -4.76 6.01
C VAL A 407 34.14 -3.81 6.51
N GLU A 408 35.39 -4.03 6.16
CA GLU A 408 36.51 -3.15 6.46
C GLU A 408 36.42 -1.73 5.85
N HIS A 409 35.51 -1.48 4.91
CA HIS A 409 35.57 -0.32 4.03
C HIS A 409 34.33 0.57 4.02
N ALA A 410 33.12 0.04 4.25
CA ALA A 410 31.84 0.79 4.25
C ALA A 410 31.27 1.04 5.67
N LEU A 411 32.05 0.69 6.71
CA LEU A 411 31.58 0.55 8.08
C LEU A 411 31.48 1.82 8.94
N PRO A 412 32.33 2.86 8.81
CA PRO A 412 32.44 3.86 9.86
C PRO A 412 31.15 4.65 10.08
N MET A 413 30.49 5.05 8.99
CA MET A 413 29.23 5.78 9.05
C MET A 413 28.09 4.88 9.48
N PHE A 414 27.98 3.71 8.87
CA PHE A 414 26.90 2.77 9.13
C PHE A 414 26.88 2.29 10.58
N LEU A 415 28.00 1.78 11.13
CA LEU A 415 28.04 1.29 12.51
C LEU A 415 27.68 2.37 13.52
N LYS A 416 28.12 3.61 13.25
CA LYS A 416 27.86 4.74 14.13
C LYS A 416 26.37 5.12 14.10
N THR A 417 25.74 5.19 12.92
CA THR A 417 24.31 5.50 12.78
C THR A 417 23.42 4.39 13.34
N THR A 418 23.76 3.13 13.07
CA THR A 418 22.98 1.97 13.52
C THR A 418 23.25 1.57 14.96
N GLY A 419 24.35 2.04 15.54
CA GLY A 419 24.75 1.74 16.92
C GLY A 419 25.33 0.34 17.13
N PHE A 420 25.72 -0.36 16.05
CA PHE A 420 26.37 -1.67 16.17
C PHE A 420 27.73 -1.54 16.84
N LYS A 421 27.97 -2.39 17.85
CA LYS A 421 29.22 -2.37 18.62
C LYS A 421 30.25 -3.36 18.10
N THR A 422 29.80 -4.49 17.53
CA THR A 422 30.68 -5.58 17.10
C THR A 422 30.24 -6.20 15.78
N LEU A 423 31.20 -6.76 15.04
CA LEU A 423 30.94 -7.48 13.79
C LEU A 423 30.08 -8.74 13.99
N ALA A 424 30.14 -9.34 15.17
CA ALA A 424 29.37 -10.55 15.50
C ALA A 424 27.85 -10.30 15.60
N GLU A 425 27.42 -9.04 15.74
CA GLU A 425 26.01 -8.64 15.77
C GLU A 425 25.41 -8.45 14.36
N LEU A 426 26.23 -8.45 13.31
CA LEU A 426 25.85 -8.14 11.93
C LEU A 426 25.15 -9.33 11.24
N ARG A 427 23.98 -9.74 11.74
CA ARG A 427 23.08 -10.60 10.96
C ARG A 427 22.45 -9.77 9.83
N PRO A 428 22.29 -10.31 8.61
CA PRO A 428 21.66 -9.59 7.50
C PRO A 428 20.31 -8.97 7.84
N GLN A 429 19.49 -9.70 8.61
CA GLN A 429 18.19 -9.23 9.05
C GLN A 429 18.29 -8.02 9.99
N GLU A 430 19.25 -7.99 10.92
CA GLU A 430 19.39 -6.88 11.87
C GLU A 430 19.96 -5.65 11.17
N ILE A 431 20.87 -5.82 10.20
CA ILE A 431 21.35 -4.72 9.35
C ILE A 431 20.19 -4.13 8.56
N CYS A 432 19.39 -4.95 7.88
CA CYS A 432 18.20 -4.50 7.18
C CYS A 432 17.27 -3.71 8.12
N LYS A 433 16.94 -4.29 9.28
CA LYS A 433 16.06 -3.68 10.27
C LYS A 433 16.57 -2.31 10.71
N ARG A 434 17.84 -2.22 11.15
CA ARG A 434 18.45 -0.97 11.61
C ARG A 434 18.57 0.06 10.50
N THR A 435 18.85 -0.36 9.27
CA THR A 435 18.93 0.54 8.11
C THR A 435 17.58 1.21 7.89
N VAL A 436 16.51 0.42 7.83
CA VAL A 436 15.14 0.93 7.62
C VAL A 436 14.64 1.76 8.80
N GLU A 437 14.98 1.40 10.04
CA GLU A 437 14.56 2.14 11.25
C GLU A 437 15.33 3.46 11.46
N THR A 438 16.62 3.51 11.13
CA THR A 438 17.49 4.62 11.53
C THR A 438 18.06 5.41 10.36
N VAL A 439 18.57 4.72 9.33
CA VAL A 439 19.27 5.36 8.21
C VAL A 439 18.26 5.97 7.22
N CYS A 440 17.24 5.21 6.83
CA CYS A 440 16.28 5.66 5.83
C CYS A 440 15.49 6.92 6.27
N PRO A 441 14.94 6.99 7.50
CA PRO A 441 14.27 8.21 7.97
C PRO A 441 15.24 9.38 8.16
N ALA A 442 16.54 9.13 8.38
CA ALA A 442 17.53 10.20 8.48
C ALA A 442 17.87 10.82 7.12
N ILE A 443 17.70 10.07 6.02
CA ILE A 443 17.94 10.52 4.64
C ILE A 443 16.66 11.10 4.01
N PHE A 444 15.51 10.43 4.20
CA PHE A 444 14.23 10.75 3.53
C PHE A 444 13.18 11.35 4.49
N ALA A 445 13.60 12.04 5.55
CA ALA A 445 12.82 12.30 6.77
C ALA A 445 11.34 12.71 6.60
N VAL A 446 11.02 13.72 5.81
CA VAL A 446 9.67 14.29 5.77
C VAL A 446 8.75 13.41 4.93
N GLU A 447 9.09 13.17 3.68
CA GLU A 447 8.28 12.39 2.74
C GLU A 447 8.17 10.93 3.18
N SER A 448 9.22 10.36 3.78
CA SER A 448 9.17 8.97 4.24
C SER A 448 8.21 8.76 5.41
N SER A 449 8.13 9.70 6.34
CA SER A 449 7.19 9.64 7.45
C SER A 449 5.73 9.73 6.97
N LEU A 450 5.43 10.65 6.05
CA LEU A 450 4.11 10.79 5.44
C LEU A 450 3.73 9.57 4.60
N PHE A 451 4.69 9.01 3.87
CA PHE A 451 4.48 7.78 3.11
C PHE A 451 4.17 6.60 4.04
N GLN A 452 4.93 6.45 5.14
CA GLN A 452 4.70 5.40 6.12
C GLN A 452 3.33 5.53 6.81
N GLU A 453 2.91 6.75 7.16
CA GLU A 453 1.59 7.01 7.73
C GLU A 453 0.47 6.57 6.78
N ARG A 454 0.48 7.06 5.53
CA ARG A 454 -0.51 6.68 4.51
C ARG A 454 -0.50 5.19 4.22
N ARG A 455 0.69 4.58 4.19
CA ARG A 455 0.81 3.14 3.99
C ARG A 455 0.19 2.39 5.17
N ASN A 456 0.45 2.81 6.41
CA ASN A 456 -0.10 2.15 7.59
C ASN A 456 -1.64 2.27 7.62
N ASP A 457 -2.20 3.38 7.13
CA ASP A 457 -3.66 3.55 7.00
C ASP A 457 -4.26 2.54 6.00
N ILE A 458 -3.57 2.24 4.89
CA ILE A 458 -4.04 1.30 3.85
C ILE A 458 -3.74 -0.16 4.22
N CYS A 459 -2.54 -0.43 4.74
CA CYS A 459 -2.09 -1.77 5.05
C CYS A 459 -2.70 -2.30 6.37
N GLY A 460 -3.06 -1.40 7.27
CA GLY A 460 -3.54 -1.75 8.60
C GLY A 460 -2.42 -2.27 9.50
N VAL A 461 -2.80 -2.93 10.59
CA VAL A 461 -1.85 -3.38 11.61
C VAL A 461 -1.11 -4.64 11.11
N PRO A 462 0.24 -4.68 11.20
CA PRO A 462 0.97 -5.89 10.87
C PRO A 462 0.72 -6.99 11.91
N THR A 463 0.40 -8.19 11.43
CA THR A 463 0.24 -9.39 12.24
C THR A 463 1.45 -10.30 12.06
N GLY A 464 2.13 -10.62 13.16
CA GLY A 464 3.27 -11.53 13.15
C GLY A 464 2.83 -12.97 13.22
N GLN A 465 3.23 -13.79 12.25
CA GLN A 465 3.10 -15.25 12.30
C GLN A 465 4.49 -15.86 12.47
N VAL A 466 4.59 -16.91 13.29
CA VAL A 466 5.83 -17.67 13.44
C VAL A 466 5.55 -19.05 12.86
N GLU A 467 6.10 -19.30 11.68
CA GLU A 467 6.02 -20.58 10.97
C GLU A 467 7.43 -21.14 10.87
N ASP A 468 7.65 -22.35 11.39
CA ASP A 468 8.96 -23.03 11.36
C ASP A 468 10.15 -22.19 11.85
N GLU A 469 9.99 -21.54 13.02
CA GLU A 469 10.98 -20.63 13.63
C GLU A 469 11.27 -19.34 12.82
N LYS A 470 10.64 -19.17 11.66
CA LYS A 470 10.71 -17.95 10.86
C LYS A 470 9.55 -17.04 11.23
N ARG A 471 9.87 -15.83 11.68
CA ARG A 471 8.88 -14.79 11.91
C ARG A 471 8.56 -14.13 10.58
N THR A 472 7.33 -14.29 10.10
CA THR A 472 6.78 -13.53 8.98
C THR A 472 5.79 -12.48 9.51
N LEU A 473 5.67 -11.39 8.78
CA LEU A 473 4.69 -10.34 9.04
C LEU A 473 3.74 -10.28 7.86
N ALA A 474 2.45 -10.32 8.14
CA ALA A 474 1.39 -10.13 7.17
C ALA A 474 0.50 -8.97 7.61
N TYR A 475 0.19 -8.07 6.69
CA TYR A 475 -0.66 -6.92 6.98
C TYR A 475 -2.14 -7.28 6.91
N GLU A 476 -2.96 -6.62 7.72
CA GLU A 476 -4.40 -6.89 7.77
C GLU A 476 -5.05 -6.84 6.37
N SER A 477 -4.73 -5.82 5.58
CA SER A 477 -5.28 -5.69 4.23
C SER A 477 -4.82 -6.80 3.27
N SER A 478 -3.55 -7.23 3.34
CA SER A 478 -3.06 -8.31 2.48
C SER A 478 -3.65 -9.66 2.89
N THR A 479 -3.82 -9.92 4.19
CA THR A 479 -4.50 -11.13 4.67
C THR A 479 -5.97 -11.18 4.24
N GLN A 480 -6.64 -10.03 4.11
CA GLN A 480 -8.01 -9.96 3.59
C GLN A 480 -8.11 -10.43 2.14
N TYR A 481 -7.08 -10.20 1.31
CA TYR A 481 -7.05 -10.70 -0.06
C TYR A 481 -6.58 -12.17 -0.13
N ASN A 482 -5.53 -12.55 0.60
CA ASN A 482 -4.87 -13.85 0.46
C ASN A 482 -5.43 -14.97 1.36
N GLY A 483 -6.50 -14.71 2.13
CA GLY A 483 -7.09 -15.71 3.01
C GLY A 483 -7.44 -17.02 2.28
N SER A 484 -6.87 -18.15 2.73
CA SER A 484 -7.02 -19.45 2.05
C SER A 484 -8.47 -19.97 1.98
N ALA A 485 -9.32 -19.61 2.94
CA ALA A 485 -10.72 -20.01 2.97
C ALA A 485 -11.70 -18.93 2.48
N PHE A 486 -11.42 -17.65 2.77
CA PHE A 486 -12.35 -16.53 2.53
C PHE A 486 -11.66 -15.25 2.06
N GLY A 487 -10.47 -15.35 1.47
CA GLY A 487 -9.81 -14.21 0.85
C GLY A 487 -10.65 -13.64 -0.28
N LEU A 488 -10.62 -12.32 -0.47
CA LEU A 488 -11.37 -11.63 -1.52
C LEU A 488 -11.05 -12.14 -2.94
N THR A 489 -9.84 -12.66 -3.16
CA THR A 489 -9.42 -13.26 -4.44
C THR A 489 -9.62 -14.79 -4.48
N SER A 490 -10.16 -15.39 -3.42
CA SER A 490 -10.44 -16.82 -3.39
C SER A 490 -11.64 -17.15 -4.27
N TRP A 491 -11.55 -18.24 -5.03
CA TRP A 491 -12.64 -18.71 -5.88
C TRP A 491 -13.94 -18.96 -5.09
N GLY A 492 -13.82 -19.38 -3.81
CA GLY A 492 -14.95 -19.63 -2.93
C GLY A 492 -15.72 -18.35 -2.61
N PHE A 493 -15.01 -17.26 -2.30
CA PHE A 493 -15.63 -15.95 -2.09
C PHE A 493 -16.26 -15.41 -3.39
N GLU A 494 -15.59 -15.52 -4.53
CA GLU A 494 -16.13 -15.07 -5.82
C GLU A 494 -17.41 -15.81 -6.21
N LEU A 495 -17.46 -17.14 -6.00
CA LEU A 495 -18.65 -17.95 -6.25
C LEU A 495 -19.79 -17.54 -5.31
N PHE A 496 -19.48 -17.30 -4.03
CA PHE A 496 -20.46 -16.83 -3.06
C PHE A 496 -21.01 -15.45 -3.42
N LEU A 497 -20.14 -14.53 -3.86
CA LEU A 497 -20.52 -13.19 -4.33
C LEU A 497 -21.41 -13.27 -5.57
N LEU A 498 -21.08 -14.14 -6.54
CA LEU A 498 -21.91 -14.41 -7.70
C LEU A 498 -23.30 -14.94 -7.29
N LEU A 499 -23.35 -15.89 -6.35
CA LEU A 499 -24.60 -16.47 -5.86
C LEU A 499 -25.50 -15.42 -5.19
N ILE A 500 -24.96 -14.62 -4.27
CA ILE A 500 -25.74 -13.58 -3.57
C ILE A 500 -26.21 -12.50 -4.56
N THR A 501 -25.34 -12.09 -5.50
CA THR A 501 -25.72 -11.10 -6.51
C THR A 501 -26.75 -11.68 -7.50
N LEU A 502 -26.70 -12.98 -7.78
CA LEU A 502 -27.71 -13.68 -8.57
C LEU A 502 -29.05 -13.77 -7.83
N LEU A 503 -29.05 -14.05 -6.53
CA LEU A 503 -30.27 -14.04 -5.70
C LEU A 503 -30.91 -12.64 -5.70
N TRP A 504 -30.10 -11.60 -5.59
CA TRP A 504 -30.56 -10.21 -5.78
C TRP A 504 -31.15 -9.99 -7.19
N GLY A 505 -30.49 -10.50 -8.22
CA GLY A 505 -31.00 -10.44 -9.59
C GLY A 505 -32.35 -11.14 -9.75
N LEU A 506 -32.53 -12.31 -9.12
CA LEU A 506 -33.81 -13.05 -9.12
C LEU A 506 -34.92 -12.28 -8.40
N ALA A 507 -34.61 -11.64 -7.26
CA ALA A 507 -35.57 -10.77 -6.59
C ALA A 507 -35.97 -9.59 -7.51
N ALA A 508 -35.02 -9.00 -8.24
CA ALA A 508 -35.31 -7.93 -9.19
C ALA A 508 -36.12 -8.40 -10.42
N VAL A 509 -35.97 -9.65 -10.88
CA VAL A 509 -36.75 -10.22 -11.99
C VAL A 509 -38.24 -10.15 -11.70
N GLU A 510 -38.66 -10.43 -10.47
CA GLU A 510 -40.08 -10.41 -10.10
C GLU A 510 -40.69 -9.02 -10.29
N GLU A 511 -40.00 -7.97 -9.85
CA GLU A 511 -40.43 -6.59 -10.07
C GLU A 511 -40.42 -6.19 -11.55
N PHE A 512 -39.37 -6.56 -12.29
CA PHE A 512 -39.32 -6.26 -13.72
C PHE A 512 -40.44 -6.98 -14.49
N ARG A 513 -40.81 -8.19 -14.08
CA ARG A 513 -41.94 -8.93 -14.63
C ARG A 513 -43.24 -8.16 -14.42
N ILE A 514 -43.50 -7.68 -13.20
CA ILE A 514 -44.67 -6.86 -12.88
C ILE A 514 -44.69 -5.59 -13.73
N ILE A 515 -43.57 -4.86 -13.80
CA ILE A 515 -43.44 -3.63 -14.61
C ILE A 515 -43.70 -3.90 -16.09
N LEU A 516 -43.19 -5.01 -16.64
CA LEU A 516 -43.39 -5.38 -18.04
C LEU A 516 -44.84 -5.77 -18.36
N VAL A 517 -45.51 -6.49 -17.44
CA VAL A 517 -46.95 -6.76 -17.57
C VAL A 517 -47.72 -5.44 -17.58
N TRP A 518 -47.38 -4.51 -16.69
CA TRP A 518 -47.96 -3.16 -16.67
C TRP A 518 -47.74 -2.38 -17.98
N TRP A 519 -46.54 -2.40 -18.54
CA TRP A 519 -46.26 -1.82 -19.87
C TRP A 519 -47.11 -2.47 -20.96
N ASN A 520 -47.19 -3.80 -20.98
CA ASN A 520 -47.98 -4.53 -21.97
C ASN A 520 -49.46 -4.15 -21.88
N VAL A 521 -50.06 -4.22 -20.68
CA VAL A 521 -51.48 -3.92 -20.46
C VAL A 521 -51.82 -2.46 -20.76
N LEU A 522 -51.01 -1.48 -20.30
CA LEU A 522 -51.32 -0.06 -20.54
C LEU A 522 -51.17 0.36 -22.01
N LEU A 523 -50.19 -0.21 -22.72
CA LEU A 523 -50.00 0.07 -24.14
C LEU A 523 -51.10 -0.60 -25.00
N SER A 524 -51.54 -1.79 -24.61
CA SER A 524 -52.49 -2.58 -25.39
C SER A 524 -53.96 -2.34 -25.09
N LEU A 525 -54.28 -1.76 -23.92
CA LEU A 525 -55.66 -1.46 -23.57
C LEU A 525 -56.31 -0.61 -24.66
N ARG A 526 -57.60 -0.81 -24.91
CA ARG A 526 -58.32 0.02 -25.89
C ARG A 526 -58.42 1.46 -25.40
N THR A 527 -58.15 2.42 -26.28
CA THR A 527 -58.45 3.83 -25.99
C THR A 527 -59.94 4.07 -26.16
N LEU A 528 -60.61 4.53 -25.12
CA LEU A 528 -62.00 4.98 -25.18
C LEU A 528 -62.04 6.51 -25.08
N THR A 529 -62.85 7.14 -25.93
CA THR A 529 -63.06 8.60 -25.94
C THR A 529 -63.96 9.05 -24.79
N ASP A 530 -64.90 8.20 -24.38
CA ASP A 530 -65.85 8.51 -23.32
C ASP A 530 -65.44 7.90 -21.98
N LYS A 531 -65.51 8.70 -20.91
CA LYS A 531 -65.07 8.33 -19.56
C LYS A 531 -66.02 7.34 -18.91
N GLU A 532 -67.33 7.50 -19.12
CA GLU A 532 -68.36 6.64 -18.51
C GLU A 532 -68.23 5.19 -18.98
N HIS A 533 -67.68 4.98 -20.16
CA HIS A 533 -67.46 3.66 -20.76
C HIS A 533 -66.13 3.00 -20.35
N CYS A 534 -65.25 3.69 -19.61
CA CYS A 534 -63.96 3.14 -19.18
C CYS A 534 -64.11 2.05 -18.12
N VAL A 535 -65.11 2.17 -17.24
CA VAL A 535 -65.43 1.18 -16.20
C VAL A 535 -66.88 0.76 -16.37
N ALA A 536 -67.09 -0.54 -16.60
CA ALA A 536 -68.42 -1.11 -16.60
C ALA A 536 -68.60 -1.93 -15.32
N ALA A 537 -69.69 -1.66 -14.59
CA ALA A 537 -70.17 -2.63 -13.61
C ALA A 537 -70.62 -3.88 -14.39
N LYS A 538 -70.03 -5.03 -14.08
CA LYS A 538 -70.42 -6.28 -14.74
C LYS A 538 -71.78 -6.67 -14.19
N ALA A 539 -72.83 -6.49 -15.00
CA ALA A 539 -74.19 -6.84 -14.60
C ALA A 539 -74.23 -8.33 -14.17
N ASN A 540 -74.70 -8.55 -12.94
CA ASN A 540 -74.57 -9.80 -12.22
C ASN A 540 -75.05 -11.00 -13.06
N ALA A 541 -74.17 -12.00 -13.23
CA ALA A 541 -74.67 -13.37 -13.27
C ALA A 541 -75.39 -13.62 -11.92
N PRO A 542 -76.53 -14.31 -11.87
CA PRO A 542 -77.48 -14.30 -10.75
C PRO A 542 -76.91 -14.66 -9.36
N ASN A 543 -75.66 -15.14 -9.25
CA ASN A 543 -75.00 -15.51 -8.00
C ASN A 543 -73.64 -14.83 -7.73
N ASN A 544 -73.14 -13.91 -8.57
CA ASN A 544 -71.83 -13.27 -8.34
C ASN A 544 -71.99 -11.85 -7.79
N GLU A 545 -71.22 -11.56 -6.73
CA GLU A 545 -71.04 -10.21 -6.20
C GLU A 545 -70.54 -9.28 -7.31
N GLY A 546 -71.18 -8.11 -7.45
CA GLY A 546 -70.96 -7.20 -8.58
C GLY A 546 -69.50 -6.73 -8.66
N GLY A 547 -68.77 -7.24 -9.65
CA GLY A 547 -67.38 -6.84 -9.89
C GLY A 547 -67.25 -5.68 -10.87
N LEU A 548 -66.15 -4.94 -10.74
CA LEU A 548 -65.79 -3.85 -11.65
C LEU A 548 -64.91 -4.39 -12.78
N GLU A 549 -65.27 -4.15 -14.03
CA GLU A 549 -64.50 -4.52 -15.21
C GLU A 549 -63.99 -3.27 -15.95
N VAL A 550 -62.67 -3.16 -16.09
CA VAL A 550 -62.04 -2.05 -16.82
C VAL A 550 -61.99 -2.39 -18.31
N ARG A 551 -62.81 -1.72 -19.12
CA ARG A 551 -62.91 -2.00 -20.58
C ARG A 551 -61.90 -1.23 -21.43
N GLY A 552 -61.40 -0.11 -20.93
CA GLY A 552 -60.50 0.77 -21.67
C GLY A 552 -60.04 1.96 -20.85
N LEU A 553 -59.11 2.73 -21.42
CA LEU A 553 -58.49 3.88 -20.75
C LEU A 553 -58.52 5.11 -21.65
N HIS A 554 -58.91 6.26 -21.10
CA HIS A 554 -58.85 7.53 -21.82
C HIS A 554 -57.40 7.94 -22.12
N ARG A 555 -57.14 8.56 -23.29
CA ARG A 555 -55.78 8.96 -23.76
C ARG A 555 -54.99 9.75 -22.73
N MET A 556 -55.62 10.76 -22.12
CA MET A 556 -54.97 11.60 -21.12
C MET A 556 -54.60 10.81 -19.86
N ILE A 557 -55.48 9.91 -19.39
CA ILE A 557 -55.21 9.09 -18.20
C ILE A 557 -54.07 8.12 -18.51
N ARG A 558 -54.05 7.51 -19.70
CA ARG A 558 -52.95 6.65 -20.14
C ARG A 558 -51.61 7.37 -20.13
N CYS A 559 -51.55 8.54 -20.75
CA CYS A 559 -50.32 9.33 -20.82
C CYS A 559 -49.86 9.74 -19.41
N LEU A 560 -50.79 10.17 -18.55
CA LEU A 560 -50.50 10.51 -17.16
C LEU A 560 -49.96 9.30 -16.40
N THR A 561 -50.65 8.16 -16.41
CA THR A 561 -50.20 6.94 -15.72
C THR A 561 -48.83 6.47 -16.22
N ILE A 562 -48.55 6.56 -17.53
CA ILE A 562 -47.24 6.22 -18.06
C ILE A 562 -46.17 7.19 -17.54
N LEU A 563 -46.40 8.51 -17.64
CA LEU A 563 -45.40 9.52 -17.31
C LEU A 563 -45.16 9.65 -15.80
N THR A 564 -46.20 9.50 -14.98
CA THR A 564 -46.13 9.83 -13.54
C THR A 564 -45.95 8.60 -12.67
N ASN A 565 -46.24 7.41 -13.17
CA ASN A 565 -46.15 6.17 -12.42
C ASN A 565 -45.19 5.18 -13.12
N LEU A 566 -45.57 4.66 -14.29
CA LEU A 566 -44.87 3.51 -14.88
C LEU A 566 -43.43 3.81 -15.30
N LEU A 567 -43.19 4.94 -15.95
CA LEU A 567 -41.85 5.35 -16.40
C LEU A 567 -40.92 5.63 -15.21
N PRO A 568 -41.29 6.46 -14.21
CA PRO A 568 -40.48 6.64 -13.01
C PRO A 568 -40.23 5.33 -12.25
N ARG A 569 -41.23 4.45 -12.11
CA ARG A 569 -41.05 3.13 -11.47
C ARG A 569 -40.03 2.27 -12.24
N THR A 570 -40.10 2.26 -13.56
CA THR A 570 -39.13 1.54 -14.40
C THR A 570 -37.72 2.08 -14.21
N LEU A 571 -37.54 3.41 -14.27
CA LEU A 571 -36.25 4.08 -14.09
C LEU A 571 -35.67 3.82 -12.71
N LEU A 572 -36.50 3.92 -11.68
CA LEU A 572 -36.08 3.73 -10.31
C LEU A 572 -35.74 2.26 -10.03
N GLN A 573 -36.51 1.30 -10.54
CA GLN A 573 -36.18 -0.13 -10.41
C GLN A 573 -34.86 -0.47 -11.12
N SER A 574 -34.62 0.09 -12.31
CA SER A 574 -33.32 -0.05 -12.99
C SER A 574 -32.17 0.57 -12.19
N LEU A 575 -32.39 1.73 -11.57
CA LEU A 575 -31.42 2.39 -10.71
C LEU A 575 -31.12 1.54 -9.46
N ILE A 576 -32.15 1.08 -8.75
CA ILE A 576 -32.06 0.20 -7.57
C ILE A 576 -31.29 -1.07 -7.92
N PHE A 577 -31.60 -1.70 -9.05
CA PHE A 577 -30.92 -2.92 -9.50
C PHE A 577 -29.41 -2.68 -9.69
N VAL A 578 -29.02 -1.64 -10.43
CA VAL A 578 -27.60 -1.32 -10.70
C VAL A 578 -26.86 -0.89 -9.43
N VAL A 579 -27.48 -0.03 -8.61
CA VAL A 579 -26.88 0.41 -7.34
C VAL A 579 -26.78 -0.75 -6.36
N GLY A 580 -27.79 -1.64 -6.30
CA GLY A 580 -27.79 -2.84 -5.47
C GLY A 580 -26.68 -3.81 -5.84
N ILE A 581 -26.45 -4.06 -7.14
CA ILE A 581 -25.30 -4.87 -7.59
C ILE A 581 -24.00 -4.24 -7.12
N ARG A 582 -23.80 -2.94 -7.38
CA ARG A 582 -22.56 -2.26 -6.99
C ARG A 582 -22.37 -2.25 -5.47
N TYR A 583 -23.45 -2.07 -4.71
CA TYR A 583 -23.42 -2.10 -3.25
C TYR A 583 -23.00 -3.46 -2.72
N LEU A 584 -23.57 -4.55 -3.23
CA LEU A 584 -23.16 -5.91 -2.85
C LEU A 584 -21.70 -6.19 -3.20
N LEU A 585 -21.24 -5.78 -4.38
CA LEU A 585 -19.84 -5.92 -4.78
C LEU A 585 -18.88 -5.09 -3.92
N SER A 586 -19.34 -4.03 -3.24
CA SER A 586 -18.46 -3.21 -2.40
C SER A 586 -18.10 -3.82 -1.05
N VAL A 587 -18.80 -4.87 -0.64
CA VAL A 587 -18.67 -5.46 0.70
C VAL A 587 -17.66 -6.60 0.66
N SER A 588 -16.67 -6.57 1.57
CA SER A 588 -15.61 -7.58 1.63
C SER A 588 -15.88 -8.72 2.61
N ASN A 589 -16.78 -8.54 3.57
CA ASN A 589 -17.10 -9.56 4.57
C ASN A 589 -18.34 -10.38 4.17
N VAL A 590 -18.26 -11.71 4.33
CA VAL A 590 -19.35 -12.65 4.02
C VAL A 590 -20.62 -12.35 4.83
N SER A 591 -20.49 -12.12 6.14
CA SER A 591 -21.62 -11.82 7.02
C SER A 591 -22.33 -10.53 6.64
N ASP A 592 -21.55 -9.49 6.32
CA ASP A 592 -22.08 -8.21 5.87
C ASP A 592 -22.76 -8.35 4.51
N LEU A 593 -22.24 -9.20 3.61
CA LEU A 593 -22.84 -9.43 2.30
C LEU A 593 -24.25 -10.02 2.42
N ILE A 594 -24.45 -10.98 3.32
CA ILE A 594 -25.76 -11.57 3.59
C ILE A 594 -26.70 -10.51 4.16
N LEU A 595 -26.29 -9.78 5.20
CA LEU A 595 -27.10 -8.73 5.81
C LEU A 595 -27.48 -7.63 4.81
N ASN A 596 -26.53 -7.23 3.96
CA ASN A 596 -26.74 -6.22 2.93
C ASN A 596 -27.68 -6.71 1.82
N SER A 597 -27.62 -7.99 1.43
CA SER A 597 -28.58 -8.56 0.47
C SER A 597 -30.01 -8.59 1.00
N LEU A 598 -30.19 -8.95 2.28
CA LEU A 598 -31.50 -8.94 2.93
C LEU A 598 -32.07 -7.52 3.03
N ALA A 599 -31.23 -6.54 3.36
CA ALA A 599 -31.61 -5.13 3.39
C ALA A 599 -32.03 -4.61 2.00
N LEU A 600 -31.36 -5.05 0.93
CA LEU A 600 -31.76 -4.70 -0.43
C LEU A 600 -33.10 -5.33 -0.83
N THR A 601 -33.37 -6.58 -0.43
CA THR A 601 -34.69 -7.20 -0.66
C THR A 601 -35.80 -6.43 0.04
N PHE A 602 -35.56 -5.97 1.27
CA PHE A 602 -36.51 -5.09 1.97
C PHE A 602 -36.77 -3.80 1.18
N LEU A 603 -35.72 -3.17 0.63
CA LEU A 603 -35.86 -1.94 -0.17
C LEU A 603 -36.82 -2.14 -1.35
N VAL A 604 -36.76 -3.30 -2.01
CA VAL A 604 -37.65 -3.63 -3.14
C VAL A 604 -39.11 -3.73 -2.70
N THR A 605 -39.38 -4.28 -1.51
CA THR A 605 -40.74 -4.50 -1.00
C THR A 605 -41.31 -3.34 -0.19
N VAL A 606 -40.54 -2.26 0.02
CA VAL A 606 -40.98 -1.08 0.79
C VAL A 606 -42.23 -0.44 0.19
N ASP A 607 -42.42 -0.47 -1.13
CA ASP A 607 -43.60 0.11 -1.77
C ASP A 607 -44.90 -0.64 -1.42
N GLU A 608 -44.85 -1.97 -1.33
CA GLU A 608 -45.94 -2.81 -0.84
C GLU A 608 -46.24 -2.51 0.64
N MET A 609 -45.21 -2.35 1.47
CA MET A 609 -45.39 -2.02 2.89
C MET A 609 -45.99 -0.63 3.11
N ILE A 610 -45.52 0.38 2.37
CA ILE A 610 -46.09 1.73 2.38
C ILE A 610 -47.54 1.66 1.93
N PHE A 611 -47.83 0.87 0.90
CA PHE A 611 -49.17 0.69 0.42
C PHE A 611 -50.10 0.12 1.49
N GLU A 612 -49.75 -1.02 2.08
CA GLU A 612 -50.58 -1.67 3.09
C GLU A 612 -50.77 -0.79 4.33
N ALA A 613 -49.78 0.03 4.68
CA ALA A 613 -49.85 0.95 5.82
C ALA A 613 -50.80 2.14 5.58
N PHE A 614 -50.83 2.69 4.36
CA PHE A 614 -51.57 3.94 4.06
C PHE A 614 -52.88 3.73 3.30
N ALA A 615 -53.08 2.57 2.65
CA ALA A 615 -54.31 2.28 1.93
C ALA A 615 -55.49 2.13 2.89
N THR A 616 -56.63 2.76 2.56
CA THR A 616 -57.83 2.59 3.37
C THR A 616 -58.45 1.22 3.10
N GLU A 617 -59.15 0.64 4.08
CA GLU A 617 -59.88 -0.62 3.90
C GLU A 617 -60.85 -0.58 2.72
N GLN A 618 -61.42 0.61 2.43
CA GLN A 618 -62.31 0.81 1.28
C GLN A 618 -61.55 0.69 -0.04
N ASP A 619 -60.37 1.28 -0.16
CA ASP A 619 -59.57 1.19 -1.39
C ASP A 619 -59.12 -0.26 -1.61
N VAL A 620 -58.72 -0.96 -0.55
CA VAL A 620 -58.36 -2.39 -0.59
C VAL A 620 -59.56 -3.26 -1.00
N ALA A 621 -60.74 -3.00 -0.45
CA ALA A 621 -61.96 -3.74 -0.82
C ALA A 621 -62.31 -3.54 -2.30
N VAL A 622 -62.09 -2.34 -2.84
CA VAL A 622 -62.38 -2.01 -4.23
C VAL A 622 -61.40 -2.69 -5.18
N ILE A 623 -60.10 -2.70 -4.84
CA ILE A 623 -59.11 -3.46 -5.61
C ILE A 623 -59.48 -4.95 -5.64
N ARG A 624 -59.92 -5.51 -4.52
CA ARG A 624 -60.36 -6.93 -4.43
C ARG A 624 -61.59 -7.23 -5.29
N GLN A 625 -62.44 -6.24 -5.55
CA GLN A 625 -63.63 -6.37 -6.41
C GLN A 625 -63.34 -6.13 -7.90
N CYS A 626 -62.16 -5.59 -8.24
CA CYS A 626 -61.76 -5.40 -9.62
C CYS A 626 -61.41 -6.75 -10.26
N HIS A 627 -62.05 -7.05 -11.38
CA HIS A 627 -61.63 -8.18 -12.20
C HIS A 627 -60.24 -7.90 -12.81
N PRO A 628 -59.45 -8.95 -13.07
CA PRO A 628 -58.18 -8.83 -13.75
C PRO A 628 -58.31 -8.06 -15.06
N ILE A 629 -57.38 -7.14 -15.30
CA ILE A 629 -57.40 -6.26 -16.46
C ILE A 629 -56.81 -7.05 -17.63
N LEU A 630 -57.67 -7.39 -18.59
CA LEU A 630 -57.27 -8.12 -19.80
C LEU A 630 -56.74 -7.14 -20.86
N GLY A 631 -55.42 -7.14 -21.04
CA GLY A 631 -54.76 -6.45 -22.15
C GLY A 631 -54.77 -7.30 -23.42
N GLN A 632 -54.61 -6.65 -24.58
CA GLN A 632 -54.16 -7.37 -25.78
C GLN A 632 -52.64 -7.57 -25.67
N SER A 633 -52.08 -8.63 -26.21
CA SER A 633 -50.62 -8.69 -26.29
C SER A 633 -50.08 -7.80 -27.40
N ILE A 634 -48.94 -7.19 -27.17
CA ILE A 634 -48.20 -6.50 -28.24
C ILE A 634 -47.72 -7.56 -29.24
N ARG A 635 -48.14 -7.43 -30.51
CA ARG A 635 -47.86 -8.40 -31.58
C ARG A 635 -46.39 -8.80 -31.71
N CYS A 636 -45.45 -7.91 -31.40
CA CYS A 636 -44.03 -8.24 -31.44
C CYS A 636 -43.62 -9.21 -30.31
N VAL A 637 -44.13 -9.01 -29.09
CA VAL A 637 -43.88 -9.87 -27.94
C VAL A 637 -44.49 -11.26 -28.18
N ASP A 638 -45.72 -11.32 -28.68
CA ASP A 638 -46.35 -12.59 -29.09
C ASP A 638 -45.53 -13.35 -30.12
N LYS A 639 -45.01 -12.65 -31.14
CA LYS A 639 -44.21 -13.28 -32.19
C LYS A 639 -42.90 -13.82 -31.60
N VAL A 640 -42.25 -13.07 -30.72
CA VAL A 640 -41.01 -13.51 -30.05
C VAL A 640 -41.27 -14.71 -29.15
N LEU A 641 -42.30 -14.67 -28.31
CA LEU A 641 -42.65 -15.79 -27.41
C LEU A 641 -43.02 -17.04 -28.19
N ARG A 642 -43.78 -16.90 -29.28
CA ARG A 642 -44.18 -18.02 -30.14
C ARG A 642 -43.01 -18.61 -30.91
N CYS A 643 -42.05 -17.79 -31.35
CA CYS A 643 -40.84 -18.25 -32.03
C CYS A 643 -39.86 -18.97 -31.09
N THR A 644 -39.79 -18.53 -29.83
CA THR A 644 -38.73 -18.98 -28.92
C THR A 644 -39.20 -20.07 -27.96
N ARG A 645 -40.51 -20.18 -27.72
CA ARG A 645 -41.13 -21.14 -26.78
C ARG A 645 -40.58 -21.05 -25.35
N LEU A 646 -39.98 -19.91 -24.99
CA LEU A 646 -39.45 -19.67 -23.65
C LEU A 646 -40.42 -18.78 -22.85
N PRO A 647 -40.57 -19.02 -21.53
CA PRO A 647 -41.33 -18.13 -20.65
C PRO A 647 -40.74 -16.70 -20.69
N VAL A 648 -41.58 -15.66 -20.60
CA VAL A 648 -41.08 -14.26 -20.57
C VAL A 648 -40.13 -14.04 -19.38
N GLY A 649 -40.35 -14.73 -18.26
CA GLY A 649 -39.44 -14.70 -17.12
C GLY A 649 -37.99 -15.04 -17.51
N VAL A 650 -37.78 -16.00 -18.41
CA VAL A 650 -36.44 -16.34 -18.93
C VAL A 650 -35.88 -15.20 -19.80
N TRP A 651 -36.71 -14.53 -20.60
CA TRP A 651 -36.30 -13.36 -21.39
C TRP A 651 -35.86 -12.17 -20.54
N ILE A 652 -36.43 -12.01 -19.35
CA ILE A 652 -36.02 -10.97 -18.37
C ILE A 652 -34.79 -11.42 -17.60
N PHE A 653 -34.72 -12.70 -17.25
CA PHE A 653 -33.64 -13.27 -16.47
C PHE A 653 -32.31 -13.28 -17.24
N LEU A 654 -32.29 -13.63 -18.53
CA LEU A 654 -31.07 -13.69 -19.33
C LEU A 654 -30.25 -12.38 -19.35
N PRO A 655 -30.82 -11.19 -19.64
CA PRO A 655 -30.07 -9.94 -19.59
C PRO A 655 -29.65 -9.58 -18.16
N ILE A 656 -30.47 -9.86 -17.15
CA ILE A 656 -30.10 -9.66 -15.74
C ILE A 656 -28.91 -10.52 -15.36
N LEU A 657 -28.93 -11.82 -15.72
CA LEU A 657 -27.83 -12.75 -15.52
C LEU A 657 -26.56 -12.25 -16.25
N ALA A 658 -26.68 -11.78 -17.49
CA ALA A 658 -25.55 -11.23 -18.23
C ALA A 658 -24.95 -9.98 -17.54
N VAL A 659 -25.79 -9.07 -17.06
CA VAL A 659 -25.35 -7.86 -16.34
C VAL A 659 -24.70 -8.21 -15.00
N VAL A 660 -25.28 -9.13 -14.24
CA VAL A 660 -24.73 -9.62 -12.95
C VAL A 660 -23.38 -10.29 -13.20
N SER A 661 -23.30 -11.27 -14.10
CA SER A 661 -22.06 -11.97 -14.42
C SER A 661 -20.98 -11.02 -14.94
N CYS A 662 -21.32 -10.11 -15.84
CA CYS A 662 -20.38 -9.09 -16.32
C CYS A 662 -19.89 -8.18 -15.19
N SER A 663 -20.78 -7.75 -14.28
CA SER A 663 -20.41 -6.92 -13.13
C SER A 663 -19.49 -7.65 -12.15
N VAL A 664 -19.75 -8.93 -11.89
CA VAL A 664 -18.90 -9.78 -11.04
C VAL A 664 -17.54 -10.02 -11.68
N LEU A 665 -17.48 -10.27 -13.00
CA LEU A 665 -16.22 -10.43 -13.73
C LEU A 665 -15.37 -9.15 -13.72
N VAL A 666 -15.99 -8.00 -13.99
CA VAL A 666 -15.32 -6.70 -13.91
C VAL A 666 -14.84 -6.42 -12.48
N TYR A 667 -15.65 -6.77 -11.47
CA TYR A 667 -15.26 -6.65 -10.08
C TYR A 667 -14.08 -7.57 -9.73
N SER A 668 -14.12 -8.85 -10.08
CA SER A 668 -13.04 -9.81 -9.87
C SER A 668 -11.72 -9.30 -10.47
N PHE A 669 -11.76 -8.80 -11.70
CA PHE A 669 -10.59 -8.18 -12.34
C PHE A 669 -10.04 -6.98 -11.56
N HIS A 670 -10.91 -6.06 -11.11
CA HIS A 670 -10.50 -4.92 -10.29
C HIS A 670 -9.97 -5.35 -8.92
N THR A 671 -10.57 -6.35 -8.29
CA THR A 671 -10.17 -6.90 -7.00
C THR A 671 -8.80 -7.56 -7.11
N GLN A 672 -8.54 -8.32 -8.18
CA GLN A 672 -7.23 -8.92 -8.43
C GLN A 672 -6.15 -7.85 -8.65
N MET A 673 -6.47 -6.78 -9.38
CA MET A 673 -5.55 -5.64 -9.53
C MET A 673 -5.24 -4.97 -8.19
N ARG A 674 -6.26 -4.70 -7.35
CA ARG A 674 -6.08 -4.14 -6.00
C ARG A 674 -5.30 -5.07 -5.09
N ALA A 675 -5.53 -6.38 -5.17
CA ALA A 675 -4.79 -7.37 -4.41
C ALA A 675 -3.29 -7.32 -4.79
N ASN A 676 -2.95 -7.34 -6.08
CA ASN A 676 -1.55 -7.23 -6.53
C ASN A 676 -0.87 -5.93 -6.07
N LEU A 677 -1.61 -4.82 -6.05
CA LEU A 677 -1.12 -3.54 -5.51
C LEU A 677 -0.88 -3.59 -4.02
N THR A 678 -1.83 -4.17 -3.29
CA THR A 678 -1.76 -4.31 -1.82
C THR A 678 -0.60 -5.23 -1.44
N TYR A 679 -0.40 -6.35 -2.14
CA TYR A 679 0.75 -7.23 -1.92
C TYR A 679 2.08 -6.53 -2.21
N CYS A 680 2.15 -5.71 -3.27
CA CYS A 680 3.38 -4.97 -3.56
C CYS A 680 3.65 -3.85 -2.55
N LEU A 681 2.62 -3.12 -2.12
CA LEU A 681 2.73 -2.01 -1.18
C LEU A 681 3.02 -2.48 0.25
N CYS A 682 2.28 -3.48 0.72
CA CYS A 682 2.31 -3.92 2.11
C CYS A 682 3.35 -5.00 2.35
N ASP A 683 3.44 -6.01 1.47
CA ASP A 683 4.31 -7.18 1.69
C ASP A 683 5.58 -7.16 0.84
N VAL A 684 5.68 -6.24 -0.14
CA VAL A 684 6.74 -6.22 -1.17
C VAL A 684 6.77 -7.55 -1.92
N GLU A 685 5.58 -8.03 -2.30
CA GLU A 685 5.36 -9.30 -2.99
C GLU A 685 4.67 -9.14 -4.35
N GLY A 686 4.78 -10.18 -5.17
CA GLY A 686 4.09 -10.29 -6.46
C GLY A 686 5.02 -10.22 -7.66
N ALA A 687 4.64 -10.92 -8.74
CA ALA A 687 5.46 -11.03 -9.94
C ALA A 687 5.68 -9.69 -10.65
N ASP A 688 4.76 -8.73 -10.50
CA ASP A 688 4.86 -7.40 -11.11
C ASP A 688 5.43 -6.34 -10.17
N CYS A 689 5.69 -6.68 -8.90
CA CYS A 689 6.19 -5.71 -7.93
C CYS A 689 7.67 -5.39 -8.18
N ALA A 690 7.99 -4.12 -8.39
CA ALA A 690 9.34 -3.64 -8.65
C ALA A 690 10.29 -3.97 -7.48
N GLY A 691 9.84 -3.74 -6.24
CA GLY A 691 10.62 -4.08 -5.04
C GLY A 691 10.92 -5.58 -4.95
N ALA A 692 9.93 -6.44 -5.19
CA ALA A 692 10.12 -7.89 -5.16
C ALA A 692 11.13 -8.37 -6.22
N ARG A 693 11.01 -7.85 -7.46
CA ARG A 693 11.96 -8.14 -8.54
C ARG A 693 13.37 -7.65 -8.22
N PHE A 694 13.46 -6.46 -7.63
CA PHE A 694 14.72 -5.84 -7.26
C PHE A 694 15.46 -6.66 -6.19
N PHE A 695 14.80 -7.03 -5.09
CA PHE A 695 15.42 -7.89 -4.07
C PHE A 695 15.74 -9.29 -4.59
N SER A 696 14.90 -9.85 -5.47
CA SER A 696 15.21 -11.12 -6.12
C SER A 696 16.44 -11.04 -7.03
N ALA A 697 16.64 -9.93 -7.75
CA ALA A 697 17.82 -9.72 -8.59
C ALA A 697 19.09 -9.56 -7.75
N LEU A 698 19.01 -8.82 -6.64
CA LEU A 698 20.11 -8.68 -5.69
C LEU A 698 20.52 -10.02 -5.06
N ALA A 699 19.55 -10.82 -4.62
CA ALA A 699 19.81 -12.13 -4.01
C ALA A 699 20.45 -13.11 -5.00
N ASN A 700 20.12 -13.01 -6.28
CA ASN A 700 20.71 -13.84 -7.34
C ASN A 700 22.06 -13.32 -7.86
N GLY A 701 22.57 -12.19 -7.35
CA GLY A 701 23.82 -11.57 -7.81
C GLY A 701 23.77 -11.08 -9.25
N SER A 702 22.58 -10.79 -9.78
CA SER A 702 22.36 -10.39 -11.17
C SER A 702 22.19 -8.88 -11.38
N SER A 703 22.70 -8.06 -10.45
CA SER A 703 22.56 -6.60 -10.45
C SER A 703 23.56 -5.90 -11.34
#